data_AF-A0AAU9Y4D7-F1
#
_entry.id   AF-A0AAU9Y4D7-F1
#
_cell.length_a   1.000
_cell.length_b   1.000
_cell.length_c   1.000
_cell.angle_alpha   90.00
_cell.angle_beta   90.00
_cell.angle_gamma   90.00
#
_symmetry.space_group_name_H-M   'P 1'
#
loop_
_entity.id
_entity.type
_entity.pdbx_description
1 polymer ?
#
loop_
_entity_poly.entity_id
_entity_poly.type
_entity_poly.pdbx_seq_one_letter_code
_entity_poly.pdbx_strand_id
1 'polypeptide(L)'
;MQNISIKHLPGHSFAASRGRKLTPKHVGLGLTIHQATRSKELVQLLYSAGHCVSYETVLRIDNTIASDVLEKYKDNGNVFVPQNFCEESTTEYTRYAVDNIDINEETLSGMGTFHATQVAAFRRKEEGEDVGTEVLVSPKLVRRMDAELPKQIHELEEIVVKKKPEPVNQEAKEDWYQSNKNKIKESNKKELSWLLGRLSQQRPELQKIPGWSGFNQLTTDKEQPEVTIVGPLPIVNAPAHEYETLWTVLRRCQAMTALRGGIYTVVTMDEGLYNKAKMLQWEKTEHLKNVVLVLGGFHTQMTFSKVIGQFLESSGISDIWVESEIFGETTAGNILRGKMWNRVIRAHKLTYEALWRVLWPIVVAWARDGGHDDEGELAALPAKLAAGFSLDEKGLTAIDSSVYRHAVNEMGHVLDIIAQFDEAHQHNPTLCYWRQYMLLVSILLRFTRAIREGDWVLYLSSIAEMLPWFAVFDHVNYFRWVTIFLCDMKALPCNAPEVHKAFIDGDFVTKETCSTFNQIPDDQALEHVNKSGKVAGGLVGITRTDSARDRWCLTYNERAQLSEDTKAMFGILAELEEGSSHKDLGKTRMKKDEDDVLKLVSQFSKYEVFRQTENLVVITTGDVASEEVKQDLLEAEKKGERKLQEFIQKRLIHKTANFHDTIKQQKLKTFETLYTVSVPVGNSKKVIKADRDLLRRVVVALESGRDIDVDDLLTRELSPVPFSIATLDGCIREATGKSDLSNILQKNVSQDQPPQNQEQTCTIIDGMAAVQVDLVFDQYTPNSIKGSTRMKRKGGKKKGIRKEVESRDQRIGNWDKFITTEENKRSLTNFVSTEISESYERHPRRELIPEETRNSLLAFHAITGCDTTSQFCGIGKGSAWKALDSQTSNLLTSIGETSPPTQRTIADAEAFVCQLYHKGTREVEINRERAAAFRKVKKNIDSLPPTQDALHLHIRRANYQSMIWKRAQEACPSIPRPEDENGWYLNDEGILKPKLMTQEVVSSACIQLAFCGCSSEQSCLNRRCTCVRLSLPCSRACKCCDTNRCRNPENR
;
A
#
# COMPACT_ATOMS: atom_id res chain seq x y z
N MET A 1 -15.59 39.76 -45.13
CA MET A 1 -14.36 39.04 -44.72
C MET A 1 -14.81 37.74 -44.10
N GLN A 2 -14.21 36.61 -44.47
CA GLN A 2 -14.61 35.30 -43.94
C GLN A 2 -14.07 35.09 -42.52
N ASN A 3 -14.76 34.27 -41.73
CA ASN A 3 -14.26 33.76 -40.44
C ASN A 3 -13.01 32.90 -40.68
N ILE A 4 -12.15 32.77 -39.66
CA ILE A 4 -10.88 32.03 -39.79
C ILE A 4 -11.03 30.67 -39.13
N SER A 5 -11.23 29.61 -39.93
CA SER A 5 -11.07 28.22 -39.49
C SER A 5 -9.60 27.90 -39.25
N ILE A 6 -9.27 27.23 -38.14
CA ILE A 6 -7.90 26.77 -37.86
C ILE A 6 -7.57 25.42 -38.52
N LYS A 7 -8.54 24.69 -39.10
CA LYS A 7 -8.31 23.32 -39.60
C LYS A 7 -7.59 23.21 -40.95
N HIS A 8 -7.34 24.31 -41.67
CA HIS A 8 -6.79 24.28 -43.04
C HIS A 8 -5.53 25.15 -43.20
N LEU A 9 -4.69 24.84 -44.19
CA LEU A 9 -3.29 25.31 -44.25
C LEU A 9 -2.97 26.26 -45.43
N PRO A 10 -3.54 27.49 -45.53
CA PRO A 10 -3.21 28.47 -46.56
C PRO A 10 -1.93 29.25 -46.19
N GLY A 11 -0.76 28.61 -46.34
CA GLY A 11 0.52 29.11 -45.82
C GLY A 11 1.09 30.38 -46.48
N HIS A 12 0.73 30.69 -47.73
CA HIS A 12 1.49 31.65 -48.56
C HIS A 12 1.08 33.14 -48.44
N SER A 13 -0.02 33.47 -47.74
CA SER A 13 -0.60 34.82 -47.76
C SER A 13 -0.02 35.80 -46.70
N PHE A 14 0.48 35.32 -45.56
CA PHE A 14 0.79 36.20 -44.41
C PHE A 14 1.97 37.15 -44.70
N ALA A 15 3.13 36.60 -45.06
CA ALA A 15 4.33 37.38 -45.39
C ALA A 15 4.12 38.30 -46.60
N ALA A 16 3.49 37.78 -47.67
CA ALA A 16 3.13 38.56 -48.85
C ALA A 16 2.20 39.75 -48.54
N SER A 17 1.31 39.62 -47.55
CA SER A 17 0.42 40.70 -47.10
C SER A 17 1.06 41.66 -46.08
N ARG A 18 2.33 41.47 -45.70
CA ARG A 18 2.99 42.15 -44.56
C ARG A 18 2.15 42.04 -43.27
N GLY A 19 1.61 40.85 -42.99
CA GLY A 19 0.78 40.56 -41.82
C GLY A 19 -0.64 41.13 -41.83
N ARG A 20 -1.09 41.77 -42.92
CA ARG A 20 -2.46 42.34 -43.04
C ARG A 20 -3.56 41.28 -43.19
N LYS A 21 -3.23 40.10 -43.72
CA LYS A 21 -4.15 38.94 -43.79
C LYS A 21 -3.71 37.91 -42.76
N LEU A 22 -4.48 37.79 -41.68
CA LEU A 22 -4.33 36.68 -40.73
C LEU A 22 -4.53 35.34 -41.46
N THR A 23 -3.78 34.33 -41.06
CA THR A 23 -3.92 32.96 -41.59
C THR A 23 -4.04 31.98 -40.43
N PRO A 24 -4.75 30.86 -40.61
CA PRO A 24 -4.90 29.77 -39.63
C PRO A 24 -3.59 29.42 -38.93
N LYS A 25 -2.55 29.10 -39.72
CA LYS A 25 -1.19 28.78 -39.29
C LYS A 25 -0.63 29.80 -38.28
N HIS A 26 -0.64 31.08 -38.63
CA HIS A 26 0.03 32.12 -37.83
C HIS A 26 -0.74 32.46 -36.56
N VAL A 27 -2.07 32.38 -36.60
CA VAL A 27 -2.95 32.55 -35.43
C VAL A 27 -2.79 31.37 -34.46
N GLY A 28 -2.96 30.15 -34.97
CA GLY A 28 -2.86 28.92 -34.18
C GLY A 28 -1.51 28.76 -33.49
N LEU A 29 -0.40 28.97 -34.21
CA LEU A 29 0.94 28.96 -33.61
C LEU A 29 1.08 30.01 -32.49
N GLY A 30 0.63 31.25 -32.73
CA GLY A 30 0.72 32.33 -31.74
C GLY A 30 -0.03 32.01 -30.45
N LEU A 31 -1.26 31.50 -30.57
CA LEU A 31 -2.08 31.05 -29.44
C LEU A 31 -1.45 29.87 -28.71
N THR A 32 -1.03 28.83 -29.44
CA THR A 32 -0.44 27.60 -28.90
C THR A 32 0.84 27.88 -28.12
N ILE A 33 1.75 28.70 -28.67
CA ILE A 33 3.00 29.08 -28.01
C ILE A 33 2.72 29.95 -26.78
N HIS A 34 1.80 30.91 -26.87
CA HIS A 34 1.41 31.74 -25.73
C HIS A 34 0.77 30.91 -24.61
N GLN A 35 -0.08 29.94 -24.94
CA GLN A 35 -0.65 29.03 -23.96
C GLN A 35 0.44 28.19 -23.30
N ALA A 36 1.27 27.49 -24.08
CA ALA A 36 2.29 26.58 -23.56
C ALA A 36 3.34 27.27 -22.67
N THR A 37 3.75 28.49 -23.02
CA THR A 37 4.92 29.16 -22.41
C THR A 37 4.61 30.42 -21.61
N ARG A 38 3.46 31.07 -21.83
CA ARG A 38 3.12 32.43 -21.36
C ARG A 38 4.13 33.54 -21.70
N SER A 39 5.14 33.26 -22.53
CA SER A 39 6.23 34.20 -22.81
C SER A 39 5.89 35.16 -23.95
N LYS A 40 5.76 36.45 -23.61
CA LYS A 40 5.71 37.55 -24.59
C LYS A 40 6.94 37.54 -25.50
N GLU A 41 8.12 37.27 -24.95
CA GLU A 41 9.39 37.29 -25.68
C GLU A 41 9.45 36.19 -26.75
N LEU A 42 9.02 34.96 -26.42
CA LEU A 42 9.01 33.86 -27.40
C LEU A 42 7.99 34.10 -28.52
N VAL A 43 6.79 34.60 -28.20
CA VAL A 43 5.79 34.97 -29.21
C VAL A 43 6.32 36.11 -30.08
N GLN A 44 6.95 37.13 -29.50
CA GLN A 44 7.50 38.26 -30.23
C GLN A 44 8.71 37.88 -31.10
N LEU A 45 9.55 36.95 -30.66
CA LEU A 45 10.66 36.39 -31.42
C LEU A 45 10.15 35.66 -32.68
N LEU A 46 9.17 34.77 -32.51
CA LEU A 46 8.59 33.99 -33.62
C LEU A 46 7.72 34.85 -34.55
N TYR A 47 7.09 35.91 -34.06
CA TYR A 47 6.48 36.94 -34.89
C TYR A 47 7.53 37.69 -35.72
N SER A 48 8.66 38.07 -35.11
CA SER A 48 9.76 38.78 -35.79
C SER A 48 10.44 37.91 -36.85
N ALA A 49 10.47 36.59 -36.65
CA ALA A 49 10.87 35.60 -37.65
C ALA A 49 9.79 35.30 -38.72
N GLY A 50 8.59 35.89 -38.60
CA GLY A 50 7.50 35.71 -39.56
C GLY A 50 6.80 34.35 -39.48
N HIS A 51 6.72 33.73 -38.29
CA HIS A 51 6.13 32.40 -38.10
C HIS A 51 4.76 32.41 -37.40
N CYS A 52 4.44 33.44 -36.61
CA CYS A 52 3.15 33.59 -35.94
C CYS A 52 2.65 35.05 -35.97
N VAL A 53 1.49 35.31 -35.36
CA VAL A 53 0.98 36.68 -35.11
C VAL A 53 1.69 37.35 -33.93
N SER A 54 1.60 38.67 -33.80
CA SER A 54 2.22 39.42 -32.69
C SER A 54 1.53 39.11 -31.36
N TYR A 55 2.25 39.30 -30.25
CA TYR A 55 1.71 39.08 -28.90
C TYR A 55 0.46 39.93 -28.61
N GLU A 56 0.42 41.18 -29.09
CA GLU A 56 -0.76 42.05 -28.99
C GLU A 56 -1.96 41.48 -29.78
N THR A 57 -1.71 40.84 -30.93
CA THR A 57 -2.77 40.17 -31.71
C THR A 57 -3.29 38.95 -30.97
N VAL A 58 -2.43 38.17 -30.31
CA VAL A 58 -2.83 37.04 -29.44
C VAL A 58 -3.77 37.51 -28.33
N LEU A 59 -3.45 38.59 -27.62
CA LEU A 59 -4.31 39.14 -26.57
C LEU A 59 -5.66 39.66 -27.09
N ARG A 60 -5.68 40.29 -28.28
CA ARG A 60 -6.94 40.70 -28.92
C ARG A 60 -7.80 39.50 -29.32
N ILE A 61 -7.20 38.38 -29.73
CA ILE A 61 -7.92 37.14 -30.04
C ILE A 61 -8.46 36.52 -28.76
N ASP A 62 -7.69 36.44 -27.67
CA ASP A 62 -8.18 36.00 -26.35
C ASP A 62 -9.42 36.83 -25.92
N ASN A 63 -9.42 38.15 -26.13
CA ASN A 63 -10.59 39.02 -25.86
C ASN A 63 -11.76 38.80 -26.83
N THR A 64 -11.49 38.38 -28.06
CA THR A 64 -12.52 38.09 -29.07
C THR A 64 -13.23 36.79 -28.71
N ILE A 65 -12.48 35.73 -28.37
CA ILE A 65 -13.03 34.46 -27.84
C ILE A 65 -13.90 34.73 -26.60
N ALA A 66 -13.42 35.55 -25.66
CA ALA A 66 -14.23 35.93 -24.50
C ALA A 66 -15.55 36.61 -24.91
N SER A 67 -15.52 37.52 -25.89
CA SER A 67 -16.72 38.21 -26.38
C SER A 67 -17.69 37.27 -27.07
N ASP A 68 -17.19 36.37 -27.91
CA ASP A 68 -18.01 35.38 -28.64
C ASP A 68 -18.71 34.40 -27.68
N VAL A 69 -18.06 34.00 -26.57
CA VAL A 69 -18.69 33.20 -25.49
C VAL A 69 -19.76 33.98 -24.73
N LEU A 70 -19.56 35.29 -24.49
CA LEU A 70 -20.56 36.15 -23.84
C LEU A 70 -21.79 36.43 -24.71
N GLU A 71 -21.61 36.55 -26.02
CA GLU A 71 -22.70 36.72 -26.98
C GLU A 71 -23.57 35.45 -26.98
N LYS A 72 -22.95 34.28 -27.18
CA LYS A 72 -23.62 32.97 -27.07
C LYS A 72 -24.30 32.75 -25.72
N TYR A 73 -23.70 33.16 -24.61
CA TYR A 73 -24.32 33.06 -23.27
C TYR A 73 -25.64 33.85 -23.20
N LYS A 74 -25.68 35.07 -23.76
CA LYS A 74 -26.90 35.91 -23.79
C LYS A 74 -27.94 35.35 -24.75
N ASP A 75 -27.52 34.89 -25.94
CA ASP A 75 -28.41 34.30 -26.94
C ASP A 75 -29.09 33.03 -26.41
N ASN A 76 -28.37 32.25 -25.58
CA ASN A 76 -28.90 31.09 -24.84
C ASN A 76 -29.63 31.47 -23.54
N GLY A 77 -30.11 32.71 -23.39
CA GLY A 77 -30.93 33.13 -22.24
C GLY A 77 -30.18 33.23 -20.91
N ASN A 78 -28.88 33.52 -20.94
CA ASN A 78 -27.94 33.50 -19.80
C ASN A 78 -27.61 32.07 -19.32
N VAL A 79 -27.41 31.14 -20.26
CA VAL A 79 -26.99 29.76 -19.99
C VAL A 79 -25.72 29.45 -20.79
N PHE A 80 -24.73 28.82 -20.15
CA PHE A 80 -23.53 28.37 -20.84
C PHE A 80 -23.81 27.06 -21.58
N VAL A 81 -23.68 27.09 -22.90
CA VAL A 81 -23.81 25.94 -23.79
C VAL A 81 -22.49 25.76 -24.57
N PRO A 82 -21.83 24.60 -24.50
CA PRO A 82 -20.67 24.30 -25.34
C PRO A 82 -21.02 24.35 -26.83
N GLN A 83 -20.07 24.73 -27.68
CA GLN A 83 -20.34 24.94 -29.11
C GLN A 83 -20.79 23.68 -29.86
N ASN A 84 -20.43 22.51 -29.35
CA ASN A 84 -20.81 21.19 -29.85
C ASN A 84 -22.16 20.68 -29.26
N PHE A 85 -22.95 21.55 -28.63
CA PHE A 85 -24.28 21.26 -28.06
C PHE A 85 -25.34 22.25 -28.57
N CYS A 86 -25.24 22.71 -29.82
CA CYS A 86 -26.11 23.74 -30.38
C CYS A 86 -27.52 23.28 -30.81
N GLU A 87 -27.76 21.98 -30.97
CA GLU A 87 -29.05 21.42 -31.41
C GLU A 87 -29.96 21.05 -30.21
N GLU A 88 -31.23 20.72 -30.47
CA GLU A 88 -32.14 20.19 -29.45
C GLU A 88 -31.72 18.75 -29.11
N SER A 89 -31.73 18.39 -27.82
CA SER A 89 -31.31 17.05 -27.41
C SER A 89 -32.43 16.05 -27.69
N THR A 90 -32.14 14.98 -28.44
CA THR A 90 -33.08 13.86 -28.60
C THR A 90 -33.27 13.06 -27.31
N THR A 91 -32.40 13.23 -26.31
CA THR A 91 -32.46 12.58 -25.00
C THR A 91 -33.11 13.44 -23.92
N GLU A 92 -33.99 12.85 -23.11
CA GLU A 92 -34.60 13.48 -21.92
C GLU A 92 -33.61 13.72 -20.75
N TYR A 93 -32.31 13.58 -20.99
CA TYR A 93 -31.27 13.81 -19.99
C TYR A 93 -29.99 14.37 -20.63
N THR A 94 -29.15 14.99 -19.80
CA THR A 94 -27.79 15.39 -20.18
C THR A 94 -26.82 14.97 -19.07
N ARG A 95 -25.67 14.41 -19.46
CA ARG A 95 -24.63 13.97 -18.53
C ARG A 95 -23.57 15.05 -18.34
N TYR A 96 -23.03 15.14 -17.13
CA TYR A 96 -21.97 16.07 -16.75
C TYR A 96 -20.96 15.39 -15.83
N ALA A 97 -19.75 15.93 -15.78
CA ALA A 97 -18.79 15.66 -14.71
C ALA A 97 -18.34 17.00 -14.10
N VAL A 98 -18.12 16.99 -12.78
CA VAL A 98 -17.69 18.16 -12.01
C VAL A 98 -16.52 17.77 -11.11
N ASP A 99 -15.45 18.55 -11.16
CA ASP A 99 -14.26 18.37 -10.30
C ASP A 99 -13.53 19.70 -10.08
N ASN A 100 -12.63 19.74 -9.11
CA ASN A 100 -11.72 20.85 -8.90
C ASN A 100 -10.68 20.89 -10.03
N ILE A 101 -10.31 22.10 -10.46
CA ILE A 101 -9.19 22.33 -11.36
C ILE A 101 -8.08 23.10 -10.65
N ASP A 102 -7.18 22.33 -10.04
CA ASP A 102 -6.02 22.88 -9.33
C ASP A 102 -4.84 23.15 -10.27
N ILE A 103 -4.28 24.35 -10.20
CA ILE A 103 -3.18 24.84 -11.05
C ILE A 103 -2.09 25.49 -10.19
N ASN A 104 -0.83 25.30 -10.61
CA ASN A 104 0.39 25.74 -9.91
C ASN A 104 0.58 25.10 -8.52
N GLU A 105 0.21 23.84 -8.30
CA GLU A 105 0.34 23.17 -6.99
C GLU A 105 1.81 23.11 -6.47
N GLU A 106 2.79 23.03 -7.37
CA GLU A 106 4.21 22.90 -7.03
C GLU A 106 4.94 24.26 -6.89
N THR A 107 4.33 25.28 -6.26
CA THR A 107 5.08 26.50 -5.92
C THR A 107 5.98 26.30 -4.68
N LEU A 108 7.17 26.91 -4.70
CA LEU A 108 8.17 26.82 -3.61
C LEU A 108 7.66 27.28 -2.23
N SER A 109 6.57 28.06 -2.20
CA SER A 109 5.96 28.61 -0.99
C SER A 109 4.56 28.04 -0.68
N GLY A 110 3.99 27.22 -1.56
CA GLY A 110 2.58 26.85 -1.53
C GLY A 110 1.60 28.01 -1.77
N MET A 111 2.08 29.24 -2.02
CA MET A 111 1.26 30.40 -2.34
C MET A 111 1.15 30.58 -3.86
N GLY A 112 0.04 31.15 -4.33
CA GLY A 112 -0.22 31.36 -5.76
C GLY A 112 -0.74 30.12 -6.50
N THR A 113 -1.21 29.11 -5.75
CA THR A 113 -2.08 28.06 -6.27
C THR A 113 -3.43 28.68 -6.70
N PHE A 114 -4.07 28.05 -7.68
CA PHE A 114 -5.39 28.43 -8.15
C PHE A 114 -6.33 27.23 -8.00
N HIS A 115 -7.40 27.42 -7.23
CA HIS A 115 -8.40 26.41 -6.89
C HIS A 115 -9.75 26.87 -7.46
N ALA A 116 -10.28 26.13 -8.42
CA ALA A 116 -11.50 26.47 -9.15
C ALA A 116 -12.29 25.21 -9.52
N THR A 117 -13.44 25.36 -10.18
CA THR A 117 -14.28 24.22 -10.60
C THR A 117 -14.36 24.12 -12.11
N GLN A 118 -14.07 22.94 -12.66
CA GLN A 118 -14.30 22.61 -14.06
C GLN A 118 -15.57 21.77 -14.19
N VAL A 119 -16.30 21.98 -15.30
CA VAL A 119 -17.47 21.17 -15.67
C VAL A 119 -17.35 20.76 -17.14
N ALA A 120 -17.67 19.52 -17.46
CA ALA A 120 -17.86 19.08 -18.84
C ALA A 120 -19.22 18.39 -19.00
N ALA A 121 -19.90 18.65 -20.11
CA ALA A 121 -21.11 17.97 -20.55
C ALA A 121 -20.77 16.84 -21.53
N PHE A 122 -21.61 15.80 -21.55
CA PHE A 122 -21.44 14.59 -22.37
C PHE A 122 -22.77 14.20 -23.00
N ARG A 123 -22.73 13.84 -24.29
CA ARG A 123 -23.81 13.16 -25.01
C ARG A 123 -23.24 12.17 -26.03
N ARG A 124 -24.02 11.21 -26.50
CA ARG A 124 -23.65 10.43 -27.69
C ARG A 124 -23.75 11.32 -28.94
N LYS A 125 -22.86 11.07 -29.90
CA LYS A 125 -22.88 11.66 -31.23
C LYS A 125 -23.99 11.00 -32.04
N GLU A 126 -24.86 11.77 -32.67
CA GLU A 126 -25.94 11.20 -33.49
C GLU A 126 -25.45 10.72 -34.87
N GLU A 127 -26.17 9.77 -35.47
CA GLU A 127 -25.82 9.20 -36.77
C GLU A 127 -25.86 10.26 -37.88
N GLY A 128 -24.72 10.45 -38.57
CA GLY A 128 -24.57 11.46 -39.63
C GLY A 128 -24.09 12.83 -39.16
N GLU A 129 -24.00 13.09 -37.86
CA GLU A 129 -23.48 14.36 -37.31
C GLU A 129 -22.00 14.58 -37.72
N ASP A 130 -21.60 15.81 -38.06
CA ASP A 130 -20.17 16.13 -38.26
C ASP A 130 -19.56 16.63 -36.94
N VAL A 131 -18.48 15.98 -36.49
CA VAL A 131 -17.79 16.30 -35.22
C VAL A 131 -16.95 17.59 -35.35
N GLY A 132 -16.95 18.20 -36.53
CA GLY A 132 -16.19 19.39 -36.87
C GLY A 132 -16.77 20.72 -36.35
N THR A 133 -16.93 20.90 -35.03
CA THR A 133 -17.18 22.26 -34.50
C THR A 133 -15.91 23.11 -34.62
N GLU A 134 -15.76 23.81 -35.75
CA GLU A 134 -14.68 24.77 -35.93
C GLU A 134 -14.85 25.95 -34.96
N VAL A 135 -13.83 26.23 -34.14
CA VAL A 135 -13.79 27.46 -33.34
C VAL A 135 -13.53 28.64 -34.29
N LEU A 136 -14.61 29.16 -34.86
CA LEU A 136 -14.60 30.27 -35.81
C LEU A 136 -14.31 31.59 -35.08
N VAL A 137 -13.03 31.94 -34.94
CA VAL A 137 -12.62 33.22 -34.38
C VAL A 137 -13.11 34.36 -35.27
N SER A 138 -13.91 35.27 -34.69
CA SER A 138 -14.46 36.42 -35.40
C SER A 138 -13.36 37.31 -35.99
N PRO A 139 -13.44 37.74 -37.26
CA PRO A 139 -12.45 38.62 -37.87
C PRO A 139 -12.50 40.05 -37.32
N LYS A 140 -13.51 40.41 -36.52
CA LYS A 140 -13.61 41.69 -35.81
C LYS A 140 -12.81 41.67 -34.51
N LEU A 141 -11.47 41.73 -34.63
CA LEU A 141 -10.57 41.93 -33.49
C LEU A 141 -11.07 43.05 -32.56
N VAL A 142 -11.36 42.70 -31.31
CA VAL A 142 -11.77 43.67 -30.28
C VAL A 142 -10.68 44.74 -30.13
N ARG A 143 -11.04 46.01 -30.32
CA ARG A 143 -10.08 47.13 -30.29
C ARG A 143 -9.50 47.39 -28.89
N ARG A 144 -10.25 47.09 -27.83
CA ARG A 144 -9.81 47.23 -26.43
C ARG A 144 -9.02 45.99 -25.98
N MET A 145 -7.94 46.22 -25.25
CA MET A 145 -7.19 45.15 -24.57
C MET A 145 -7.87 44.73 -23.25
N ASP A 146 -8.75 45.58 -22.72
CA ASP A 146 -9.44 45.42 -21.44
C ASP A 146 -10.94 45.37 -21.66
N ALA A 147 -11.46 44.17 -21.92
CA ALA A 147 -12.90 43.90 -21.88
C ALA A 147 -13.30 43.57 -20.43
N GLU A 148 -14.14 44.40 -19.84
CA GLU A 148 -14.77 44.11 -18.55
C GLU A 148 -15.84 43.04 -18.72
N LEU A 149 -15.82 42.05 -17.83
CA LEU A 149 -16.81 40.97 -17.80
C LEU A 149 -18.02 41.39 -16.96
N PRO A 150 -19.25 40.99 -17.35
CA PRO A 150 -20.40 41.07 -16.47
C PRO A 150 -20.14 40.32 -15.16
N LYS A 151 -20.24 41.01 -14.01
CA LYS A 151 -19.96 40.45 -12.68
C LYS A 151 -20.77 39.18 -12.38
N GLN A 152 -22.02 39.16 -12.87
CA GLN A 152 -23.00 38.07 -12.81
C GLN A 152 -22.50 36.70 -13.28
N ILE A 153 -21.42 36.64 -14.07
CA ILE A 153 -20.86 35.38 -14.58
C ILE A 153 -20.11 34.59 -13.50
N HIS A 154 -19.53 35.30 -12.53
CA HIS A 154 -18.77 34.73 -11.42
C HIS A 154 -19.46 34.94 -10.07
N GLU A 155 -20.64 35.58 -10.04
CA GLU A 155 -21.54 35.59 -8.89
C GLU A 155 -21.98 34.15 -8.58
N LEU A 156 -21.80 33.75 -7.32
CA LEU A 156 -22.28 32.50 -6.76
C LEU A 156 -23.66 32.73 -6.16
N GLU A 157 -24.57 31.78 -6.35
CA GLU A 157 -25.87 31.79 -5.67
C GLU A 157 -25.66 31.49 -4.17
N GLU A 158 -25.96 32.47 -3.30
CA GLU A 158 -25.94 32.26 -1.85
C GLU A 158 -26.92 31.17 -1.43
N ILE A 159 -26.45 30.20 -0.65
CA ILE A 159 -27.28 29.11 -0.15
C ILE A 159 -26.97 28.79 1.32
N VAL A 160 -28.01 28.87 2.16
CA VAL A 160 -27.93 28.37 3.54
C VAL A 160 -28.19 26.87 3.51
N VAL A 161 -27.20 26.09 3.99
CA VAL A 161 -27.24 24.62 4.09
C VAL A 161 -27.09 24.22 5.56
N LYS A 162 -27.98 23.35 6.05
CA LYS A 162 -27.88 22.72 7.36
C LYS A 162 -26.64 21.84 7.42
N LYS A 163 -25.94 21.87 8.54
CA LYS A 163 -24.75 21.06 8.75
C LYS A 163 -25.14 19.58 8.88
N LYS A 164 -24.89 18.79 7.84
CA LYS A 164 -25.14 17.33 7.76
C LYS A 164 -26.64 16.95 7.81
N PRO A 165 -27.43 17.18 6.75
CA PRO A 165 -28.80 16.67 6.66
C PRO A 165 -28.79 15.13 6.61
N GLU A 166 -29.78 14.51 7.26
CA GLU A 166 -29.99 13.05 7.23
C GLU A 166 -30.62 12.60 5.89
N PRO A 167 -30.47 11.33 5.48
CA PRO A 167 -30.98 10.82 4.21
C PRO A 167 -32.51 10.93 4.06
N VAL A 168 -32.95 11.61 3.00
CA VAL A 168 -34.36 11.78 2.62
C VAL A 168 -34.71 10.87 1.44
N ASN A 169 -35.92 10.30 1.43
CA ASN A 169 -36.46 9.41 0.38
C ASN A 169 -35.61 8.15 0.08
N GLN A 170 -34.85 7.69 1.07
CA GLN A 170 -33.96 6.53 0.98
C GLN A 170 -34.71 5.22 1.35
N GLU A 171 -35.32 4.54 0.38
CA GLU A 171 -35.98 3.22 0.56
C GLU A 171 -34.99 2.06 0.34
N ALA A 172 -33.99 1.93 1.22
CA ALA A 172 -33.00 0.87 1.13
C ALA A 172 -33.60 -0.53 1.35
N LYS A 173 -33.30 -1.47 0.44
CA LYS A 173 -33.65 -2.90 0.56
C LYS A 173 -32.37 -3.75 0.69
N GLU A 174 -32.44 -4.86 1.41
CA GLU A 174 -31.26 -5.67 1.74
C GLU A 174 -30.66 -6.40 0.52
N ASP A 175 -31.49 -6.76 -0.46
CA ASP A 175 -31.10 -7.37 -1.74
C ASP A 175 -30.37 -6.39 -2.68
N TRP A 176 -30.56 -5.07 -2.51
CA TRP A 176 -29.93 -4.05 -3.37
C TRP A 176 -28.41 -3.99 -3.25
N TYR A 177 -27.87 -4.45 -2.12
CA TYR A 177 -26.43 -4.53 -1.83
C TYR A 177 -25.83 -5.89 -2.23
N GLN A 178 -26.61 -6.78 -2.83
CA GLN A 178 -26.13 -8.06 -3.35
C GLN A 178 -25.73 -7.94 -4.83
N SER A 179 -24.70 -8.69 -5.21
CA SER A 179 -24.17 -8.68 -6.57
C SER A 179 -24.87 -9.71 -7.47
N ASN A 180 -24.97 -9.41 -8.77
CA ASN A 180 -25.61 -10.32 -9.73
C ASN A 180 -24.66 -11.49 -10.06
N LYS A 181 -24.87 -12.63 -9.38
CA LYS A 181 -24.06 -13.84 -9.51
C LYS A 181 -23.91 -14.34 -10.95
N ASN A 182 -24.95 -14.22 -11.78
CA ASN A 182 -24.89 -14.66 -13.19
C ASN A 182 -23.97 -13.75 -14.01
N LYS A 183 -24.12 -12.43 -13.89
CA LYS A 183 -23.20 -11.45 -14.55
C LYS A 183 -21.75 -11.64 -14.09
N ILE A 184 -21.53 -11.96 -12.81
CA ILE A 184 -20.20 -12.29 -12.28
C ILE A 184 -19.66 -13.59 -12.89
N LYS A 185 -20.44 -14.69 -12.92
CA LYS A 185 -20.01 -15.96 -13.51
C LYS A 185 -19.64 -15.77 -14.99
N GLU A 186 -20.45 -15.07 -15.79
CA GLU A 186 -20.12 -14.77 -17.19
C GLU A 186 -18.86 -13.90 -17.36
N SER A 187 -18.67 -12.88 -16.52
CA SER A 187 -17.41 -12.12 -16.53
C SER A 187 -16.21 -12.98 -16.17
N ASN A 188 -16.34 -13.87 -15.18
CA ASN A 188 -15.26 -14.75 -14.74
C ASN A 188 -14.88 -15.79 -15.80
N LYS A 189 -15.83 -16.28 -16.62
CA LYS A 189 -15.52 -17.14 -17.78
C LYS A 189 -14.60 -16.42 -18.78
N LYS A 190 -14.92 -15.16 -19.15
CA LYS A 190 -14.07 -14.35 -20.04
C LYS A 190 -12.68 -14.11 -19.43
N GLU A 191 -12.63 -13.82 -18.13
CA GLU A 191 -11.39 -13.60 -17.37
C GLU A 191 -10.48 -14.84 -17.35
N LEU A 192 -11.05 -16.01 -17.07
CA LEU A 192 -10.34 -17.29 -17.06
C LEU A 192 -9.91 -17.70 -18.47
N SER A 193 -10.74 -17.45 -19.48
CA SER A 193 -10.39 -17.71 -20.89
C SER A 193 -9.16 -16.92 -21.35
N TRP A 194 -9.02 -15.66 -20.93
CA TRP A 194 -7.81 -14.86 -21.16
C TRP A 194 -6.57 -15.49 -20.51
N LEU A 195 -6.67 -15.83 -19.22
CA LEU A 195 -5.57 -16.40 -18.45
C LEU A 195 -5.10 -17.73 -19.03
N LEU A 196 -6.04 -18.66 -19.26
CA LEU A 196 -5.73 -20.01 -19.74
C LEU A 196 -5.23 -20.00 -21.18
N GLY A 197 -5.77 -19.17 -22.07
CA GLY A 197 -5.26 -19.05 -23.44
C GLY A 197 -3.78 -18.66 -23.45
N ARG A 198 -3.37 -17.69 -22.61
CA ARG A 198 -1.98 -17.26 -22.52
C ARG A 198 -1.02 -18.34 -22.00
N LEU A 199 -1.50 -19.38 -21.30
CA LEU A 199 -0.67 -20.50 -20.82
C LEU A 199 -0.14 -21.41 -21.94
N SER A 200 -0.78 -21.42 -23.13
CA SER A 200 -0.39 -22.33 -24.21
C SER A 200 0.99 -22.00 -24.81
N GLN A 201 1.35 -20.71 -24.91
CA GLN A 201 2.59 -20.27 -25.55
C GLN A 201 3.36 -19.29 -24.67
N GLN A 202 3.98 -19.83 -23.62
CA GLN A 202 4.75 -19.08 -22.62
C GLN A 202 6.15 -18.69 -23.12
N ARG A 203 6.21 -18.08 -24.31
CA ARG A 203 7.45 -17.58 -24.93
C ARG A 203 7.20 -16.19 -25.53
N PRO A 204 8.00 -15.16 -25.17
CA PRO A 204 7.79 -13.77 -25.58
C PRO A 204 7.70 -13.56 -27.11
N GLU A 205 8.43 -14.37 -27.89
CA GLU A 205 8.45 -14.32 -29.35
C GLU A 205 7.32 -15.12 -30.03
N LEU A 206 6.63 -16.02 -29.32
CA LEU A 206 5.54 -16.85 -29.84
C LEU A 206 4.16 -16.41 -29.35
N GLN A 207 4.06 -15.74 -28.20
CA GLN A 207 2.80 -15.35 -27.57
C GLN A 207 1.91 -14.56 -28.55
N LYS A 208 0.80 -15.18 -28.97
CA LYS A 208 -0.16 -14.62 -29.93
C LYS A 208 -1.27 -13.84 -29.25
N ILE A 209 -1.54 -14.12 -27.97
CA ILE A 209 -2.65 -13.49 -27.25
C ILE A 209 -2.13 -12.21 -26.58
N PRO A 210 -2.83 -11.06 -26.73
CA PRO A 210 -2.41 -9.80 -26.13
C PRO A 210 -2.66 -9.72 -24.61
N GLY A 211 -2.18 -8.65 -23.99
CA GLY A 211 -2.50 -8.33 -22.60
C GLY A 211 -3.99 -8.05 -22.40
N TRP A 212 -4.45 -8.05 -21.15
CA TRP A 212 -5.88 -8.02 -20.77
C TRP A 212 -6.74 -7.01 -21.54
N SER A 213 -6.29 -5.78 -21.77
CA SER A 213 -7.09 -4.78 -22.48
C SER A 213 -7.21 -5.11 -23.97
N GLY A 214 -6.10 -5.52 -24.60
CA GLY A 214 -6.09 -5.94 -26.00
C GLY A 214 -6.90 -7.23 -26.23
N PHE A 215 -6.89 -8.18 -25.29
CA PHE A 215 -7.69 -9.40 -25.40
C PHE A 215 -9.18 -9.06 -25.46
N ASN A 216 -9.65 -8.26 -24.50
CA ASN A 216 -11.05 -7.87 -24.44
C ASN A 216 -11.48 -6.95 -25.58
N GLN A 217 -10.55 -6.22 -26.20
CA GLN A 217 -10.80 -5.48 -27.43
C GLN A 217 -11.09 -6.40 -28.63
N LEU A 218 -10.43 -7.56 -28.71
CA LEU A 218 -10.64 -8.56 -29.76
C LEU A 218 -11.87 -9.45 -29.49
N THR A 219 -12.18 -9.73 -28.23
CA THR A 219 -13.22 -10.70 -27.82
C THR A 219 -14.55 -10.04 -27.42
N THR A 220 -14.77 -8.76 -27.74
CA THR A 220 -16.04 -8.09 -27.40
C THR A 220 -17.09 -8.31 -28.47
N ASP A 221 -18.15 -9.03 -28.12
CA ASP A 221 -19.32 -9.25 -28.97
C ASP A 221 -20.33 -8.08 -28.93
N LYS A 222 -20.09 -7.04 -28.12
CA LYS A 222 -20.97 -5.87 -28.05
C LYS A 222 -20.89 -5.03 -29.32
N GLU A 223 -22.05 -4.60 -29.81
CA GLU A 223 -22.17 -3.54 -30.80
C GLU A 223 -21.44 -2.27 -30.32
N GLN A 224 -20.93 -1.50 -31.28
CA GLN A 224 -20.13 -0.32 -30.99
C GLN A 224 -21.04 0.85 -30.62
N PRO A 225 -21.05 1.34 -29.36
CA PRO A 225 -21.77 2.56 -29.06
C PRO A 225 -21.07 3.74 -29.75
N GLU A 226 -21.82 4.80 -30.04
CA GLU A 226 -21.32 5.99 -30.70
C GLU A 226 -20.24 6.69 -29.87
N VAL A 227 -19.39 7.48 -30.54
CA VAL A 227 -18.41 8.35 -29.88
C VAL A 227 -19.17 9.38 -29.03
N THR A 228 -18.66 9.67 -27.85
CA THR A 228 -19.24 10.67 -26.95
C THR A 228 -18.69 12.05 -27.29
N ILE A 229 -19.58 13.01 -27.51
CA ILE A 229 -19.25 14.42 -27.67
C ILE A 229 -19.03 15.01 -26.28
N VAL A 230 -17.84 15.58 -26.06
CA VAL A 230 -17.41 16.21 -24.80
C VAL A 230 -17.47 17.72 -24.96
N GLY A 231 -18.35 18.39 -24.21
CA GLY A 231 -18.54 19.84 -24.25
C GLY A 231 -18.08 20.48 -22.95
N PRO A 232 -16.84 21.00 -22.85
CA PRO A 232 -16.37 21.65 -21.63
C PRO A 232 -17.04 23.02 -21.43
N LEU A 233 -17.56 23.28 -20.24
CA LEU A 233 -18.16 24.57 -19.86
C LEU A 233 -17.11 25.50 -19.23
N PRO A 234 -17.31 26.84 -19.23
CA PRO A 234 -16.39 27.78 -18.58
C PRO A 234 -16.10 27.45 -17.11
N ILE A 235 -14.83 27.65 -16.70
CA ILE A 235 -14.39 27.43 -15.33
C ILE A 235 -15.12 28.38 -14.38
N VAL A 236 -15.66 27.84 -13.28
CA VAL A 236 -16.17 28.66 -12.17
C VAL A 236 -14.98 29.02 -11.27
N ASN A 237 -14.74 30.33 -11.09
CA ASN A 237 -13.61 30.91 -10.35
C ASN A 237 -13.77 30.80 -8.81
N ALA A 238 -14.19 29.63 -8.34
CA ALA A 238 -14.38 29.27 -6.94
C ALA A 238 -14.22 27.74 -6.78
N PRO A 239 -13.75 27.23 -5.63
CA PRO A 239 -13.47 25.82 -5.44
C PRO A 239 -14.77 25.00 -5.25
N ALA A 240 -14.83 23.81 -5.85
CA ALA A 240 -16.06 23.00 -5.90
C ALA A 240 -16.50 22.48 -4.52
N HIS A 241 -15.61 22.53 -3.53
CA HIS A 241 -15.86 22.08 -2.17
C HIS A 241 -16.66 23.09 -1.31
N GLU A 242 -16.94 24.29 -1.82
CA GLU A 242 -17.87 25.26 -1.21
C GLU A 242 -19.32 24.96 -1.65
N TYR A 243 -20.30 25.15 -0.76
CA TYR A 243 -21.69 24.75 -1.06
C TYR A 243 -22.34 25.67 -2.08
N GLU A 244 -22.01 26.96 -2.02
CA GLU A 244 -22.40 28.04 -2.92
C GLU A 244 -21.89 27.74 -4.34
N THR A 245 -20.63 27.34 -4.48
CA THR A 245 -20.03 26.92 -5.75
C THR A 245 -20.71 25.68 -6.30
N LEU A 246 -20.85 24.62 -5.50
CA LEU A 246 -21.43 23.36 -5.93
C LEU A 246 -22.92 23.50 -6.30
N TRP A 247 -23.67 24.29 -5.53
CA TRP A 247 -25.05 24.66 -5.84
C TRP A 247 -25.13 25.42 -7.17
N THR A 248 -24.34 26.49 -7.35
CA THR A 248 -24.30 27.27 -8.60
C THR A 248 -23.97 26.38 -9.80
N VAL A 249 -23.02 25.45 -9.67
CA VAL A 249 -22.66 24.48 -10.72
C VAL A 249 -23.83 23.55 -11.05
N LEU A 250 -24.50 22.96 -10.05
CA LEU A 250 -25.68 22.11 -10.27
C LEU A 250 -26.81 22.89 -10.95
N ARG A 251 -27.08 24.14 -10.54
CA ARG A 251 -28.08 25.01 -11.16
C ARG A 251 -27.74 25.34 -12.61
N ARG A 252 -26.48 25.60 -12.94
CA ARG A 252 -26.00 25.79 -14.33
C ARG A 252 -26.19 24.53 -15.18
N CYS A 253 -25.90 23.35 -14.64
CA CYS A 253 -26.14 22.08 -15.33
C CYS A 253 -27.64 21.84 -15.57
N GLN A 254 -28.51 22.14 -14.60
CA GLN A 254 -29.96 22.07 -14.78
C GLN A 254 -30.47 23.04 -15.85
N ALA A 255 -29.98 24.28 -15.85
CA ALA A 255 -30.38 25.29 -16.84
C ALA A 255 -29.98 24.90 -18.27
N MET A 256 -28.77 24.35 -18.45
CA MET A 256 -28.31 23.81 -19.74
C MET A 256 -29.15 22.61 -20.18
N THR A 257 -29.38 21.64 -19.28
CA THR A 257 -30.24 20.47 -19.54
C THR A 257 -31.63 20.89 -20.02
N ALA A 258 -32.28 21.80 -19.28
CA ALA A 258 -33.64 22.26 -19.60
C ALA A 258 -33.69 23.07 -20.91
N LEU A 259 -32.68 23.90 -21.19
CA LEU A 259 -32.57 24.64 -22.45
C LEU A 259 -32.43 23.70 -23.67
N ARG A 260 -31.89 22.51 -23.47
CA ARG A 260 -31.72 21.47 -24.50
C ARG A 260 -32.90 20.48 -24.57
N GLY A 261 -33.99 20.72 -23.83
CA GLY A 261 -35.18 19.86 -23.79
C GLY A 261 -35.09 18.68 -22.81
N GLY A 262 -33.97 18.51 -22.11
CA GLY A 262 -33.77 17.44 -21.14
C GLY A 262 -34.54 17.66 -19.83
N ILE A 263 -35.06 16.59 -19.26
CA ILE A 263 -35.75 16.55 -17.97
C ILE A 263 -34.76 16.29 -16.83
N TYR A 264 -33.79 15.37 -17.03
CA TYR A 264 -32.89 14.86 -16.00
C TYR A 264 -31.43 15.33 -16.17
N THR A 265 -30.83 15.84 -15.10
CA THR A 265 -29.44 16.30 -15.09
C THR A 265 -28.58 15.25 -14.38
N VAL A 266 -27.79 14.48 -15.11
CA VAL A 266 -26.93 13.43 -14.55
C VAL A 266 -25.55 14.03 -14.27
N VAL A 267 -25.05 13.98 -13.04
CA VAL A 267 -23.76 14.61 -12.67
C VAL A 267 -22.85 13.63 -11.94
N THR A 268 -21.72 13.31 -12.57
CA THR A 268 -20.65 12.46 -12.05
C THR A 268 -19.65 13.30 -11.24
N MET A 269 -19.29 12.83 -10.04
CA MET A 269 -18.39 13.53 -9.11
C MET A 269 -17.49 12.55 -8.35
N ASP A 270 -16.32 13.01 -7.90
CA ASP A 270 -15.51 12.28 -6.92
C ASP A 270 -16.28 12.11 -5.59
N GLU A 271 -15.78 11.27 -4.65
CA GLU A 271 -16.45 11.08 -3.35
C GLU A 271 -16.55 12.38 -2.54
N GLY A 272 -15.52 13.25 -2.60
CA GLY A 272 -15.44 14.49 -1.85
C GLY A 272 -16.53 15.49 -2.22
N LEU A 273 -16.86 15.60 -3.51
CA LEU A 273 -17.92 16.45 -4.05
C LEU A 273 -19.29 15.74 -4.03
N TYR A 274 -19.33 14.45 -4.37
CA TYR A 274 -20.56 13.64 -4.33
C TYR A 274 -21.25 13.71 -2.97
N ASN A 275 -20.49 13.61 -1.87
CA ASN A 275 -21.09 13.69 -0.53
C ASN A 275 -21.75 15.06 -0.25
N LYS A 276 -21.18 16.16 -0.76
CA LYS A 276 -21.75 17.51 -0.63
C LYS A 276 -22.96 17.70 -1.53
N ALA A 277 -22.90 17.19 -2.76
CA ALA A 277 -24.02 17.22 -3.69
C ALA A 277 -25.22 16.40 -3.15
N LYS A 278 -24.98 15.23 -2.54
CA LYS A 278 -26.03 14.45 -1.85
C LYS A 278 -26.64 15.21 -0.67
N MET A 279 -25.82 15.88 0.14
CA MET A 279 -26.34 16.71 1.25
C MET A 279 -27.18 17.89 0.74
N LEU A 280 -26.75 18.57 -0.34
CA LEU A 280 -27.56 19.58 -1.03
C LEU A 280 -28.89 18.99 -1.56
N GLN A 281 -28.83 17.82 -2.18
CA GLN A 281 -30.01 17.15 -2.72
C GLN A 281 -31.03 16.77 -1.64
N TRP A 282 -30.59 16.28 -0.48
CA TRP A 282 -31.50 15.95 0.63
C TRP A 282 -32.13 17.18 1.29
N GLU A 283 -31.46 18.34 1.26
CA GLU A 283 -32.02 19.56 1.84
C GLU A 283 -32.88 20.37 0.87
N LYS A 284 -32.50 20.40 -0.41
CA LYS A 284 -33.17 21.15 -1.47
C LYS A 284 -33.90 20.21 -2.46
N THR A 285 -34.50 19.13 -1.95
CA THR A 285 -35.11 18.04 -2.73
C THR A 285 -35.96 18.53 -3.90
N GLU A 286 -36.86 19.50 -3.70
CA GLU A 286 -37.71 20.02 -4.79
C GLU A 286 -36.94 20.67 -5.95
N HIS A 287 -35.77 21.24 -5.68
CA HIS A 287 -34.93 21.88 -6.70
C HIS A 287 -34.05 20.84 -7.42
N LEU A 288 -33.63 19.78 -6.72
CA LEU A 288 -32.66 18.79 -7.19
C LEU A 288 -33.28 17.39 -7.43
N LYS A 289 -34.61 17.28 -7.50
CA LYS A 289 -35.34 16.01 -7.71
C LYS A 289 -35.03 15.34 -9.05
N ASN A 290 -34.79 16.13 -10.10
CA ASN A 290 -34.40 15.64 -11.42
C ASN A 290 -32.88 15.50 -11.59
N VAL A 291 -32.09 15.67 -10.52
CA VAL A 291 -30.63 15.54 -10.59
C VAL A 291 -30.22 14.13 -10.18
N VAL A 292 -29.59 13.38 -11.08
CA VAL A 292 -29.05 12.05 -10.77
C VAL A 292 -27.56 12.19 -10.48
N LEU A 293 -27.19 12.05 -9.21
CA LEU A 293 -25.80 12.14 -8.79
C LEU A 293 -25.11 10.77 -8.93
N VAL A 294 -23.96 10.75 -9.58
CA VAL A 294 -23.19 9.52 -9.88
C VAL A 294 -21.81 9.61 -9.22
N LEU A 295 -21.38 8.51 -8.58
CA LEU A 295 -20.05 8.42 -7.97
C LEU A 295 -19.01 8.06 -9.03
N GLY A 296 -17.91 8.83 -9.09
CA GLY A 296 -16.83 8.72 -10.06
C GLY A 296 -16.19 7.33 -10.10
N GLY A 297 -16.26 6.69 -11.27
CA GLY A 297 -15.77 5.33 -11.47
C GLY A 297 -14.24 5.25 -11.41
N PHE A 298 -13.54 6.28 -11.88
CA PHE A 298 -12.08 6.32 -11.88
C PHE A 298 -11.53 6.52 -10.47
N HIS A 299 -12.11 7.46 -9.70
CA HIS A 299 -11.77 7.66 -8.30
C HIS A 299 -12.13 6.43 -7.42
N THR A 300 -13.20 5.70 -7.78
CA THR A 300 -13.54 4.41 -7.16
C THR A 300 -12.47 3.34 -7.43
N GLN A 301 -12.00 3.19 -8.68
CA GLN A 301 -10.87 2.28 -9.01
C GLN A 301 -9.58 2.64 -8.25
N MET A 302 -9.24 3.93 -8.18
CA MET A 302 -8.06 4.40 -7.45
C MET A 302 -8.17 4.12 -5.95
N THR A 303 -9.36 4.27 -5.38
CA THR A 303 -9.59 4.00 -3.94
C THR A 303 -9.56 2.50 -3.66
N PHE A 304 -10.18 1.67 -4.49
CA PHE A 304 -10.10 0.22 -4.33
C PHE A 304 -8.66 -0.29 -4.51
N SER A 305 -7.87 0.31 -5.42
CA SER A 305 -6.44 0.00 -5.54
C SER A 305 -5.63 0.29 -4.26
N LYS A 306 -6.02 1.29 -3.46
CA LYS A 306 -5.41 1.54 -2.13
C LYS A 306 -5.76 0.44 -1.13
N VAL A 307 -6.99 -0.09 -1.17
CA VAL A 307 -7.40 -1.25 -0.34
C VAL A 307 -6.55 -2.48 -0.68
N ILE A 308 -6.37 -2.77 -1.97
CA ILE A 308 -5.48 -3.86 -2.43
C ILE A 308 -4.03 -3.64 -1.95
N GLY A 309 -3.57 -2.39 -2.00
CA GLY A 309 -2.27 -1.98 -1.49
C GLY A 309 -2.07 -2.24 0.01
N GLN A 310 -3.06 -1.87 0.84
CA GLN A 310 -3.05 -2.12 2.29
C GLN A 310 -3.11 -3.62 2.63
N PHE A 311 -3.91 -4.40 1.89
CA PHE A 311 -3.95 -5.87 2.02
C PHE A 311 -2.58 -6.50 1.74
N LEU A 312 -1.83 -5.93 0.78
CA LEU A 312 -0.51 -6.37 0.35
C LEU A 312 0.66 -5.81 1.17
N GLU A 313 0.45 -4.84 2.05
CA GLU A 313 1.57 -4.08 2.62
C GLU A 313 2.45 -4.95 3.52
N SER A 314 3.75 -4.97 3.20
CA SER A 314 4.77 -5.83 3.83
C SER A 314 4.55 -7.34 3.64
N SER A 315 3.74 -7.77 2.66
CA SER A 315 3.60 -9.20 2.27
C SER A 315 4.80 -9.79 1.53
N GLY A 316 5.76 -8.94 1.11
CA GLY A 316 6.91 -9.28 0.24
C GLY A 316 6.65 -9.05 -1.26
N ILE A 317 5.44 -8.67 -1.67
CA ILE A 317 5.13 -8.42 -3.10
C ILE A 317 5.94 -7.25 -3.71
N SER A 318 6.25 -6.23 -2.90
CA SER A 318 7.11 -5.10 -3.28
C SER A 318 8.49 -5.60 -3.74
N ASP A 319 9.03 -6.55 -3.00
CA ASP A 319 10.35 -7.10 -3.19
C ASP A 319 10.36 -7.95 -4.46
N ILE A 320 9.31 -8.75 -4.69
CA ILE A 320 9.12 -9.50 -5.93
C ILE A 320 9.06 -8.57 -7.16
N TRP A 321 8.35 -7.45 -7.08
CA TRP A 321 8.30 -6.46 -8.17
C TRP A 321 9.65 -5.78 -8.45
N VAL A 322 10.50 -5.64 -7.43
CA VAL A 322 11.86 -5.08 -7.55
C VAL A 322 12.86 -6.13 -8.05
N GLU A 323 12.81 -7.36 -7.53
CA GLU A 323 13.70 -8.48 -7.89
C GLU A 323 13.42 -9.07 -9.27
N SER A 324 12.20 -8.91 -9.79
CA SER A 324 11.87 -9.20 -11.18
C SER A 324 12.20 -8.05 -12.13
N GLU A 325 12.78 -6.94 -11.63
CA GLU A 325 13.14 -5.73 -12.38
C GLU A 325 11.98 -5.03 -13.13
N ILE A 326 10.73 -5.41 -12.86
CA ILE A 326 9.56 -4.85 -13.57
C ILE A 326 9.22 -3.44 -13.07
N PHE A 327 9.50 -3.14 -11.78
CA PHE A 327 9.32 -1.84 -11.16
C PHE A 327 10.47 -1.53 -10.19
N GLY A 328 11.00 -0.31 -10.23
CA GLY A 328 11.97 0.14 -9.22
C GLY A 328 11.31 0.38 -7.85
N GLU A 329 12.10 0.32 -6.78
CA GLU A 329 11.68 0.43 -5.36
C GLU A 329 10.67 1.55 -5.07
N THR A 330 10.98 2.80 -5.46
CA THR A 330 10.07 3.95 -5.30
C THR A 330 8.76 3.79 -6.10
N THR A 331 8.80 3.08 -7.23
CA THR A 331 7.60 2.78 -8.03
C THR A 331 6.75 1.69 -7.38
N ALA A 332 7.35 0.63 -6.84
CA ALA A 332 6.65 -0.41 -6.07
C ALA A 332 5.92 0.19 -4.84
N GLY A 333 6.61 1.01 -4.04
CA GLY A 333 6.01 1.71 -2.90
C GLY A 333 4.98 2.79 -3.30
N ASN A 334 4.98 3.27 -4.54
CA ASN A 334 3.89 4.11 -5.06
C ASN A 334 2.69 3.28 -5.53
N ILE A 335 2.94 2.10 -6.12
CA ILE A 335 1.88 1.17 -6.56
C ILE A 335 1.06 0.71 -5.35
N LEU A 336 1.70 0.30 -4.24
CA LEU A 336 1.01 -0.05 -3.00
C LEU A 336 0.19 1.12 -2.42
N ARG A 337 0.60 2.37 -2.66
CA ARG A 337 -0.17 3.56 -2.23
C ARG A 337 -1.27 3.98 -3.23
N GLY A 338 -1.56 3.17 -4.24
CA GLY A 338 -2.51 3.47 -5.30
C GLY A 338 -2.11 4.68 -6.18
N LYS A 339 -0.83 5.08 -6.18
CA LYS A 339 -0.31 6.24 -6.93
C LYS A 339 0.22 5.80 -8.30
N MET A 340 0.01 6.65 -9.32
CA MET A 340 0.29 6.36 -10.74
C MET A 340 -0.61 5.24 -11.31
N TRP A 341 -1.92 5.50 -11.43
CA TRP A 341 -2.95 4.55 -11.90
C TRP A 341 -2.52 3.61 -13.03
N ASN A 342 -1.93 4.12 -14.12
CA ASN A 342 -1.45 3.29 -15.25
C ASN A 342 -0.45 2.18 -14.82
N ARG A 343 0.44 2.47 -13.86
CA ARG A 343 1.41 1.49 -13.34
C ARG A 343 0.78 0.55 -12.33
N VAL A 344 -0.16 1.03 -11.52
CA VAL A 344 -0.96 0.24 -10.57
C VAL A 344 -1.74 -0.86 -11.32
N ILE A 345 -2.54 -0.48 -12.31
CA ILE A 345 -3.34 -1.43 -13.10
C ILE A 345 -2.44 -2.43 -13.85
N ARG A 346 -1.30 -2.00 -14.40
CA ARG A 346 -0.32 -2.92 -15.01
C ARG A 346 0.24 -3.91 -13.99
N ALA A 347 0.67 -3.44 -12.83
CA ALA A 347 1.25 -4.29 -11.78
C ALA A 347 0.28 -5.40 -11.36
N HIS A 348 -0.97 -5.05 -11.07
CA HIS A 348 -1.99 -6.02 -10.68
C HIS A 348 -2.32 -7.01 -11.81
N LYS A 349 -2.44 -6.57 -13.07
CA LYS A 349 -2.66 -7.45 -14.23
C LYS A 349 -1.56 -8.51 -14.38
N LEU A 350 -0.29 -8.08 -14.41
CA LEU A 350 0.85 -9.00 -14.58
C LEU A 350 1.00 -9.95 -13.39
N THR A 351 0.79 -9.44 -12.18
CA THR A 351 0.87 -10.25 -10.95
C THR A 351 -0.23 -11.29 -10.89
N TYR A 352 -1.47 -10.91 -11.23
CA TYR A 352 -2.61 -11.82 -11.29
C TYR A 352 -2.43 -12.92 -12.34
N GLU A 353 -1.93 -12.57 -13.53
CA GLU A 353 -1.58 -13.56 -14.56
C GLU A 353 -0.49 -14.51 -14.08
N ALA A 354 0.62 -13.99 -13.54
CA ALA A 354 1.73 -14.79 -13.05
C ALA A 354 1.33 -15.75 -11.91
N LEU A 355 0.50 -15.30 -10.97
CA LEU A 355 -0.07 -16.16 -9.92
C LEU A 355 -0.92 -17.29 -10.51
N TRP A 356 -1.76 -17.00 -11.50
CA TRP A 356 -2.53 -18.04 -12.21
C TRP A 356 -1.63 -19.03 -12.96
N ARG A 357 -0.51 -18.60 -13.54
CA ARG A 357 0.45 -19.51 -14.19
C ARG A 357 1.11 -20.49 -13.21
N VAL A 358 1.32 -20.08 -11.96
CA VAL A 358 1.85 -20.95 -10.89
C VAL A 358 0.73 -21.80 -10.26
N LEU A 359 -0.49 -21.27 -10.15
CA LEU A 359 -1.63 -21.97 -9.54
C LEU A 359 -2.23 -23.06 -10.46
N TRP A 360 -2.34 -22.80 -11.76
CA TRP A 360 -3.05 -23.69 -12.68
C TRP A 360 -2.48 -25.13 -12.70
N PRO A 361 -1.16 -25.37 -12.75
CA PRO A 361 -0.61 -26.73 -12.64
C PRO A 361 -0.96 -27.43 -11.32
N ILE A 362 -1.12 -26.68 -10.22
CA ILE A 362 -1.51 -27.22 -8.91
C ILE A 362 -2.97 -27.66 -8.92
N VAL A 363 -3.86 -26.85 -9.53
CA VAL A 363 -5.29 -27.17 -9.69
C VAL A 363 -5.48 -28.41 -10.58
N VAL A 364 -4.77 -28.49 -11.71
CA VAL A 364 -4.84 -29.65 -12.62
C VAL A 364 -4.32 -30.94 -11.93
N ALA A 365 -3.20 -30.85 -11.20
CA ALA A 365 -2.67 -32.00 -10.46
C ALA A 365 -3.65 -32.44 -9.35
N TRP A 366 -4.24 -31.51 -8.60
CA TRP A 366 -5.24 -31.82 -7.59
C TRP A 366 -6.50 -32.47 -8.18
N ALA A 367 -6.99 -31.99 -9.32
CA ALA A 367 -8.16 -32.56 -9.99
C ALA A 367 -7.92 -34.02 -10.42
N ARG A 368 -6.74 -34.33 -10.99
CA ARG A 368 -6.32 -35.71 -11.27
C ARG A 368 -6.31 -36.56 -10.00
N ASP A 369 -5.58 -36.09 -8.99
CA ASP A 369 -5.30 -36.88 -7.78
C ASP A 369 -6.58 -37.10 -6.94
N GLY A 370 -7.60 -36.22 -7.09
CA GLY A 370 -8.94 -36.36 -6.53
C GLY A 370 -9.91 -37.27 -7.31
N GLY A 371 -9.51 -37.79 -8.48
CA GLY A 371 -10.34 -38.67 -9.29
C GLY A 371 -11.45 -37.95 -10.09
N HIS A 372 -11.22 -36.69 -10.48
CA HIS A 372 -12.09 -36.00 -11.44
C HIS A 372 -11.76 -36.48 -12.85
N ASP A 373 -12.76 -37.02 -13.59
CA ASP A 373 -12.59 -37.54 -14.95
C ASP A 373 -12.15 -36.46 -15.98
N ASP A 374 -12.22 -35.18 -15.60
CA ASP A 374 -11.97 -34.02 -16.45
C ASP A 374 -10.48 -33.63 -16.62
N GLU A 375 -9.50 -34.37 -16.08
CA GLU A 375 -8.06 -33.98 -16.17
C GLU A 375 -7.64 -33.69 -17.62
N GLY A 376 -7.99 -34.59 -18.54
CA GLY A 376 -7.64 -34.45 -19.96
C GLY A 376 -8.26 -33.20 -20.60
N GLU A 377 -9.44 -32.79 -20.15
CA GLU A 377 -10.11 -31.58 -20.63
C GLU A 377 -9.45 -30.32 -20.05
N LEU A 378 -9.19 -30.29 -18.73
CA LEU A 378 -8.50 -29.19 -18.06
C LEU A 378 -7.09 -28.95 -18.60
N ALA A 379 -6.34 -30.02 -18.86
CA ALA A 379 -5.00 -29.94 -19.43
C ALA A 379 -5.01 -29.47 -20.91
N ALA A 380 -6.03 -29.85 -21.68
CA ALA A 380 -6.19 -29.42 -23.08
C ALA A 380 -6.73 -27.98 -23.23
N LEU A 381 -7.42 -27.45 -22.21
CA LEU A 381 -8.17 -26.19 -22.28
C LEU A 381 -7.32 -24.96 -22.68
N PRO A 382 -6.09 -24.75 -22.18
CA PRO A 382 -5.19 -23.72 -22.69
C PRO A 382 -4.95 -23.80 -24.20
N ALA A 383 -4.78 -25.01 -24.75
CA ALA A 383 -4.54 -25.21 -26.17
C ALA A 383 -5.81 -25.00 -27.00
N LYS A 384 -6.98 -25.47 -26.53
CA LYS A 384 -8.29 -25.18 -27.13
C LYS A 384 -8.51 -23.68 -27.29
N LEU A 385 -8.27 -22.90 -26.22
CA LEU A 385 -8.40 -21.45 -26.23
C LEU A 385 -7.41 -20.77 -27.17
N ALA A 386 -6.13 -21.16 -27.13
CA ALA A 386 -5.10 -20.57 -27.97
C ALA A 386 -5.27 -20.88 -29.46
N ALA A 387 -5.95 -21.98 -29.82
CA ALA A 387 -6.31 -22.28 -31.21
C ALA A 387 -7.25 -21.23 -31.83
N GLY A 388 -8.04 -20.52 -31.02
CA GLY A 388 -8.85 -19.38 -31.46
C GLY A 388 -8.06 -18.12 -31.82
N PHE A 389 -6.73 -18.10 -31.68
CA PHE A 389 -5.89 -16.92 -31.93
C PHE A 389 -4.76 -17.18 -32.92
N SER A 390 -4.63 -16.29 -33.90
CA SER A 390 -3.58 -16.31 -34.92
C SER A 390 -2.87 -14.96 -35.02
N LEU A 391 -1.80 -14.88 -35.82
CA LEU A 391 -1.15 -13.63 -36.18
C LEU A 391 -1.35 -13.39 -37.68
N ASP A 392 -1.73 -12.17 -38.05
CA ASP A 392 -1.89 -11.76 -39.44
C ASP A 392 -0.53 -11.47 -40.12
N GLU A 393 -0.56 -11.12 -41.41
CA GLU A 393 0.63 -10.77 -42.20
C GLU A 393 1.41 -9.55 -41.64
N LYS A 394 0.74 -8.68 -40.87
CA LYS A 394 1.34 -7.51 -40.20
C LYS A 394 1.85 -7.85 -38.80
N GLY A 395 1.62 -9.07 -38.32
CA GLY A 395 2.00 -9.54 -36.99
C GLY A 395 1.09 -9.04 -35.87
N LEU A 396 -0.15 -8.63 -36.19
CA LEU A 396 -1.22 -8.31 -35.24
C LEU A 396 -2.04 -9.58 -34.93
N THR A 397 -2.64 -9.64 -33.74
CA THR A 397 -3.48 -10.76 -33.35
C THR A 397 -4.84 -10.73 -34.05
N ALA A 398 -5.19 -11.83 -34.71
CA ALA A 398 -6.53 -12.11 -35.23
C ALA A 398 -7.21 -13.22 -34.40
N ILE A 399 -8.54 -13.18 -34.33
CA ILE A 399 -9.36 -14.10 -33.53
C ILE A 399 -10.37 -14.85 -34.41
N ASP A 400 -10.49 -16.17 -34.21
CA ASP A 400 -11.66 -16.93 -34.63
C ASP A 400 -12.70 -16.87 -33.50
N SER A 401 -13.65 -15.95 -33.64
CA SER A 401 -14.69 -15.73 -32.64
C SER A 401 -15.59 -16.95 -32.44
N SER A 402 -15.66 -17.91 -33.38
CA SER A 402 -16.48 -19.12 -33.24
C SER A 402 -15.81 -20.17 -32.35
N VAL A 403 -14.52 -20.45 -32.62
CA VAL A 403 -13.68 -21.35 -31.81
C VAL A 403 -13.55 -20.80 -30.38
N TYR A 404 -13.29 -19.50 -30.26
CA TYR A 404 -13.23 -18.82 -28.96
C TYR A 404 -14.53 -18.95 -28.16
N ARG A 405 -15.69 -18.61 -28.75
CA ARG A 405 -16.99 -18.70 -28.05
C ARG A 405 -17.34 -20.13 -27.61
N HIS A 406 -16.97 -21.14 -28.40
CA HIS A 406 -17.15 -22.54 -28.00
C HIS A 406 -16.34 -22.88 -26.74
N ALA A 407 -15.04 -22.56 -26.72
CA ALA A 407 -14.17 -22.80 -25.57
C ALA A 407 -14.56 -21.98 -24.31
N VAL A 408 -15.10 -20.77 -24.47
CA VAL A 408 -15.62 -19.95 -23.35
C VAL A 408 -16.83 -20.60 -22.68
N ASN A 409 -17.68 -21.30 -23.44
CA ASN A 409 -18.87 -21.96 -22.88
C ASN A 409 -18.50 -23.14 -21.97
N GLU A 410 -17.40 -23.85 -22.26
CA GLU A 410 -16.87 -24.94 -21.41
C GLU A 410 -16.39 -24.44 -20.02
N MET A 411 -16.03 -23.15 -19.88
CA MET A 411 -15.53 -22.55 -18.62
C MET A 411 -16.52 -22.65 -17.44
N GLY A 412 -17.81 -22.87 -17.71
CA GLY A 412 -18.84 -22.94 -16.67
C GLY A 412 -18.53 -23.98 -15.60
N HIS A 413 -18.08 -25.17 -16.01
CA HIS A 413 -17.71 -26.29 -15.14
C HIS A 413 -16.37 -26.05 -14.43
N VAL A 414 -15.39 -25.51 -15.15
CA VAL A 414 -14.03 -25.22 -14.64
C VAL A 414 -14.05 -24.28 -13.44
N LEU A 415 -14.94 -23.27 -13.45
CA LEU A 415 -15.14 -22.37 -12.31
C LEU A 415 -15.66 -23.10 -11.06
N ASP A 416 -16.47 -24.15 -11.24
CA ASP A 416 -17.03 -24.93 -10.15
C ASP A 416 -15.99 -25.92 -9.58
N ILE A 417 -15.06 -26.44 -10.42
CA ILE A 417 -13.87 -27.18 -9.97
C ILE A 417 -12.91 -26.28 -9.16
N ILE A 418 -12.67 -25.04 -9.62
CA ILE A 418 -11.83 -24.08 -8.89
C ILE A 418 -12.41 -23.77 -7.50
N ALA A 419 -13.75 -23.68 -7.38
CA ALA A 419 -14.41 -23.49 -6.09
C ALA A 419 -14.19 -24.69 -5.14
N GLN A 420 -14.27 -25.92 -5.65
CA GLN A 420 -13.98 -27.14 -4.87
C GLN A 420 -12.51 -27.20 -4.45
N PHE A 421 -11.57 -26.80 -5.32
CA PHE A 421 -10.15 -26.67 -4.98
C PHE A 421 -9.93 -25.66 -3.85
N ASP A 422 -10.55 -24.48 -3.93
CA ASP A 422 -10.46 -23.45 -2.89
C ASP A 422 -11.07 -23.92 -1.55
N GLU A 423 -12.14 -24.72 -1.58
CA GLU A 423 -12.74 -25.32 -0.40
C GLU A 423 -11.85 -26.39 0.25
N ALA A 424 -11.27 -27.30 -0.53
CA ALA A 424 -10.35 -28.33 -0.04
C ALA A 424 -9.10 -27.75 0.63
N HIS A 425 -8.63 -26.57 0.19
CA HIS A 425 -7.40 -25.94 0.65
C HIS A 425 -7.59 -24.84 1.72
N GLN A 426 -8.77 -24.71 2.33
CA GLN A 426 -9.01 -23.75 3.44
C GLN A 426 -8.05 -23.91 4.64
N HIS A 427 -7.40 -25.08 4.76
CA HIS A 427 -6.41 -25.37 5.80
C HIS A 427 -4.99 -24.83 5.51
N ASN A 428 -4.73 -24.22 4.34
CA ASN A 428 -3.47 -23.56 4.00
C ASN A 428 -3.63 -22.02 4.02
N PRO A 429 -3.23 -21.34 5.10
CA PRO A 429 -3.34 -19.89 5.25
C PRO A 429 -2.64 -19.10 4.14
N THR A 430 -1.46 -19.54 3.69
CA THR A 430 -0.65 -18.82 2.70
C THR A 430 -1.34 -18.87 1.33
N LEU A 431 -1.85 -20.04 0.92
CA LEU A 431 -2.66 -20.17 -0.30
C LEU A 431 -3.92 -19.30 -0.21
N CYS A 432 -4.68 -19.39 0.89
CA CYS A 432 -5.90 -18.59 1.06
C CYS A 432 -5.63 -17.07 0.98
N TYR A 433 -4.54 -16.58 1.56
CA TYR A 433 -4.15 -15.17 1.47
C TYR A 433 -3.91 -14.71 0.02
N TRP A 434 -3.14 -15.49 -0.76
CA TRP A 434 -2.90 -15.16 -2.16
C TRP A 434 -4.13 -15.33 -3.05
N ARG A 435 -5.02 -16.29 -2.74
CA ARG A 435 -6.34 -16.41 -3.40
C ARG A 435 -7.25 -15.20 -3.12
N GLN A 436 -7.23 -14.64 -1.91
CA GLN A 436 -7.95 -13.39 -1.62
C GLN A 436 -7.37 -12.19 -2.37
N TYR A 437 -6.04 -12.08 -2.51
CA TYR A 437 -5.44 -11.07 -3.39
C TYR A 437 -5.89 -11.25 -4.86
N MET A 438 -5.95 -12.50 -5.35
CA MET A 438 -6.44 -12.80 -6.69
C MET A 438 -7.91 -12.41 -6.88
N LEU A 439 -8.77 -12.65 -5.87
CA LEU A 439 -10.16 -12.19 -5.84
C LEU A 439 -10.26 -10.66 -5.91
N LEU A 440 -9.48 -9.95 -5.08
CA LEU A 440 -9.42 -8.48 -5.10
C LEU A 440 -9.04 -7.92 -6.48
N VAL A 441 -8.02 -8.48 -7.13
CA VAL A 441 -7.66 -8.05 -8.50
C VAL A 441 -8.76 -8.41 -9.50
N SER A 442 -9.42 -9.56 -9.35
CA SER A 442 -10.56 -9.92 -10.21
C SER A 442 -11.72 -8.93 -10.08
N ILE A 443 -12.06 -8.44 -8.87
CA ILE A 443 -13.10 -7.43 -8.66
C ILE A 443 -12.71 -6.10 -9.35
N LEU A 444 -11.44 -5.68 -9.22
CA LEU A 444 -10.94 -4.47 -9.89
C LEU A 444 -11.00 -4.57 -11.43
N LEU A 445 -10.62 -5.71 -11.99
CA LEU A 445 -10.68 -5.95 -13.43
C LEU A 445 -12.12 -6.09 -13.93
N ARG A 446 -13.01 -6.74 -13.19
CA ARG A 446 -14.45 -6.85 -13.48
C ARG A 446 -15.13 -5.49 -13.50
N PHE A 447 -14.83 -4.62 -12.54
CA PHE A 447 -15.31 -3.24 -12.53
C PHE A 447 -14.76 -2.43 -13.71
N THR A 448 -13.47 -2.63 -14.03
CA THR A 448 -12.86 -2.02 -15.23
C THR A 448 -13.55 -2.50 -16.51
N ARG A 449 -13.86 -3.79 -16.64
CA ARG A 449 -14.60 -4.39 -17.75
C ARG A 449 -15.99 -3.77 -17.88
N ALA A 450 -16.73 -3.66 -16.77
CA ALA A 450 -18.05 -3.05 -16.75
C ALA A 450 -18.05 -1.62 -17.32
N ILE A 451 -17.02 -0.83 -17.00
CA ILE A 451 -16.81 0.51 -17.58
C ILE A 451 -16.47 0.41 -19.08
N ARG A 452 -15.48 -0.41 -19.47
CA ARG A 452 -15.04 -0.53 -20.88
C ARG A 452 -16.15 -1.04 -21.81
N GLU A 453 -16.96 -1.97 -21.34
CA GLU A 453 -18.10 -2.55 -22.07
C GLU A 453 -19.39 -1.72 -21.92
N GLY A 454 -19.47 -0.76 -21.00
CA GLY A 454 -20.74 -0.09 -20.67
C GLY A 454 -21.81 -1.09 -20.19
N ASP A 455 -21.47 -1.95 -19.22
CA ASP A 455 -22.42 -2.89 -18.60
C ASP A 455 -22.78 -2.41 -17.18
N TRP A 456 -23.92 -1.72 -17.09
CA TRP A 456 -24.38 -1.13 -15.83
C TRP A 456 -24.69 -2.14 -14.73
N VAL A 457 -25.22 -3.32 -15.10
CA VAL A 457 -25.52 -4.38 -14.13
C VAL A 457 -24.24 -4.97 -13.55
N LEU A 458 -23.21 -5.16 -14.38
CA LEU A 458 -21.89 -5.59 -13.93
C LEU A 458 -21.17 -4.49 -13.13
N TYR A 459 -21.38 -3.21 -13.47
CA TYR A 459 -20.84 -2.05 -12.76
C TYR A 459 -21.33 -2.01 -11.31
N LEU A 460 -22.66 -2.02 -11.11
CA LEU A 460 -23.27 -2.05 -9.78
C LEU A 460 -22.91 -3.34 -9.01
N SER A 461 -22.86 -4.49 -9.69
CA SER A 461 -22.49 -5.76 -9.04
C SER A 461 -21.05 -5.75 -8.52
N SER A 462 -20.11 -5.19 -9.29
CA SER A 462 -18.71 -5.11 -8.88
C SER A 462 -18.51 -4.11 -7.74
N ILE A 463 -19.24 -2.99 -7.74
CA ILE A 463 -19.24 -2.02 -6.63
C ILE A 463 -19.78 -2.66 -5.33
N ALA A 464 -20.83 -3.47 -5.43
CA ALA A 464 -21.35 -4.22 -4.29
C ALA A 464 -20.30 -5.18 -3.69
N GLU A 465 -19.50 -5.86 -4.54
CA GLU A 465 -18.37 -6.68 -4.08
C GLU A 465 -17.22 -5.86 -3.48
N MET A 466 -17.03 -4.58 -3.85
CA MET A 466 -16.03 -3.71 -3.22
C MET A 466 -16.41 -3.22 -1.82
N LEU A 467 -17.70 -3.15 -1.49
CA LEU A 467 -18.21 -2.57 -0.23
C LEU A 467 -17.64 -3.22 1.05
N PRO A 468 -17.64 -4.57 1.21
CA PRO A 468 -17.02 -5.22 2.36
C PRO A 468 -15.57 -4.82 2.59
N TRP A 469 -14.80 -4.70 1.49
CA TRP A 469 -13.39 -4.34 1.53
C TRP A 469 -13.17 -2.88 1.92
N PHE A 470 -13.97 -1.94 1.39
CA PHE A 470 -13.96 -0.56 1.87
C PHE A 470 -14.33 -0.46 3.36
N ALA A 471 -15.26 -1.30 3.83
CA ALA A 471 -15.69 -1.34 5.22
C ALA A 471 -14.57 -1.79 6.15
N VAL A 472 -13.84 -2.84 5.78
CA VAL A 472 -12.87 -3.51 6.66
C VAL A 472 -11.49 -2.85 6.66
N PHE A 473 -11.07 -2.27 5.52
CA PHE A 473 -9.84 -1.48 5.39
C PHE A 473 -10.03 0.02 5.70
N ASP A 474 -11.10 0.36 6.42
CA ASP A 474 -11.36 1.70 6.96
C ASP A 474 -11.38 2.86 5.94
N HIS A 475 -11.72 2.56 4.69
CA HIS A 475 -12.13 3.53 3.66
C HIS A 475 -13.56 4.04 3.94
N VAL A 476 -13.78 4.55 5.16
CA VAL A 476 -15.10 4.81 5.76
C VAL A 476 -15.99 5.76 4.97
N ASN A 477 -15.40 6.72 4.24
CA ASN A 477 -16.17 7.63 3.40
C ASN A 477 -16.76 6.90 2.18
N TYR A 478 -15.92 6.19 1.43
CA TYR A 478 -16.38 5.37 0.30
C TYR A 478 -17.37 4.31 0.77
N PHE A 479 -17.08 3.59 1.85
CA PHE A 479 -18.02 2.65 2.45
C PHE A 479 -19.40 3.29 2.74
N ARG A 480 -19.43 4.47 3.37
CA ARG A 480 -20.67 5.21 3.64
C ARG A 480 -21.37 5.62 2.34
N TRP A 481 -20.70 6.33 1.45
CA TRP A 481 -21.36 6.98 0.31
C TRP A 481 -21.66 6.04 -0.86
N VAL A 482 -20.90 4.95 -1.01
CA VAL A 482 -21.22 3.87 -1.95
C VAL A 482 -22.52 3.16 -1.56
N THR A 483 -22.85 3.02 -0.26
CA THR A 483 -24.18 2.46 0.12
C THR A 483 -25.34 3.35 -0.32
N ILE A 484 -25.21 4.67 -0.18
CA ILE A 484 -26.20 5.64 -0.69
C ILE A 484 -26.26 5.57 -2.22
N PHE A 485 -25.10 5.56 -2.90
CA PHE A 485 -25.03 5.44 -4.35
C PHE A 485 -25.72 4.18 -4.88
N LEU A 486 -25.44 2.99 -4.33
CA LEU A 486 -26.14 1.76 -4.74
C LEU A 486 -27.65 1.86 -4.50
N CYS A 487 -28.08 2.44 -3.37
CA CYS A 487 -29.50 2.63 -3.09
C CYS A 487 -30.18 3.55 -4.11
N ASP A 488 -29.55 4.68 -4.46
CA ASP A 488 -30.07 5.63 -5.45
C ASP A 488 -30.12 4.99 -6.85
N MET A 489 -29.03 4.33 -7.26
CA MET A 489 -28.92 3.68 -8.58
C MET A 489 -29.90 2.51 -8.76
N LYS A 490 -30.22 1.79 -7.68
CA LYS A 490 -31.24 0.71 -7.70
C LYS A 490 -32.67 1.22 -7.68
N ALA A 491 -32.89 2.48 -7.27
CA ALA A 491 -34.18 3.16 -7.32
C ALA A 491 -34.46 3.89 -8.65
N LEU A 492 -33.46 4.06 -9.53
CA LEU A 492 -33.63 4.69 -10.86
C LEU A 492 -34.78 4.12 -11.71
N PRO A 493 -35.09 2.80 -11.74
CA PRO A 493 -36.25 2.29 -12.50
C PRO A 493 -37.60 2.92 -12.12
N CYS A 494 -37.71 3.48 -10.91
CA CYS A 494 -38.90 4.18 -10.43
C CYS A 494 -38.75 5.70 -10.46
N ASN A 495 -37.55 6.22 -10.19
CA ASN A 495 -37.30 7.66 -9.98
C ASN A 495 -36.90 8.42 -11.27
N ALA A 496 -36.24 7.73 -12.20
CA ALA A 496 -35.75 8.27 -13.47
C ALA A 496 -35.60 7.13 -14.50
N PRO A 497 -36.72 6.52 -14.96
CA PRO A 497 -36.69 5.33 -15.80
C PRO A 497 -35.96 5.54 -17.14
N GLU A 498 -35.95 6.76 -17.68
CA GLU A 498 -35.23 7.14 -18.89
C GLU A 498 -33.71 7.10 -18.68
N VAL A 499 -33.23 7.63 -17.54
CA VAL A 499 -31.82 7.54 -17.14
C VAL A 499 -31.43 6.09 -16.83
N HIS A 500 -32.32 5.32 -16.18
CA HIS A 500 -32.09 3.89 -15.97
C HIS A 500 -31.93 3.14 -17.29
N LYS A 501 -32.82 3.40 -18.26
CA LYS A 501 -32.75 2.79 -19.59
C LYS A 501 -31.43 3.17 -20.29
N ALA A 502 -31.10 4.46 -20.33
CA ALA A 502 -29.83 4.94 -20.89
C ALA A 502 -28.61 4.25 -20.28
N PHE A 503 -28.59 4.05 -18.95
CA PHE A 503 -27.50 3.36 -18.27
C PHE A 503 -27.44 1.87 -18.64
N ILE A 504 -28.59 1.18 -18.73
CA ILE A 504 -28.66 -0.21 -19.21
C ILE A 504 -28.16 -0.34 -20.66
N ASP A 505 -28.48 0.63 -21.51
CA ASP A 505 -28.02 0.73 -22.91
C ASP A 505 -26.53 1.14 -23.01
N GLY A 506 -25.90 1.51 -21.88
CA GLY A 506 -24.47 1.78 -21.75
C GLY A 506 -24.07 3.26 -21.74
N ASP A 507 -25.02 4.20 -21.71
CA ASP A 507 -24.74 5.64 -21.63
C ASP A 507 -24.56 6.16 -20.20
N PHE A 508 -23.58 5.58 -19.49
CA PHE A 508 -23.05 6.09 -18.21
C PHE A 508 -21.53 6.30 -18.25
N VAL A 509 -20.94 6.20 -19.46
CA VAL A 509 -19.51 6.28 -19.74
C VAL A 509 -19.25 7.11 -21.00
N THR A 510 -18.02 7.58 -21.14
CA THR A 510 -17.54 8.39 -22.26
C THR A 510 -16.70 7.53 -23.21
N LYS A 511 -16.97 7.59 -24.52
CA LYS A 511 -16.19 6.92 -25.58
C LYS A 511 -15.49 7.96 -26.45
N GLU A 512 -14.18 8.12 -26.29
CA GLU A 512 -13.43 9.17 -27.01
C GLU A 512 -13.07 8.81 -28.47
N THR A 513 -12.99 7.51 -28.83
CA THR A 513 -12.58 7.06 -30.17
C THR A 513 -13.41 5.89 -30.69
N CYS A 514 -13.38 5.62 -32.00
CA CYS A 514 -14.08 4.51 -32.64
C CYS A 514 -13.49 3.10 -32.36
N SER A 515 -12.54 2.98 -31.43
CA SER A 515 -12.02 1.68 -31.00
C SER A 515 -13.03 0.92 -30.14
N THR A 516 -12.90 -0.40 -30.06
CA THR A 516 -13.64 -1.24 -29.12
C THR A 516 -13.00 -1.25 -27.72
N PHE A 517 -13.78 -1.58 -26.68
CA PHE A 517 -13.33 -1.75 -25.28
C PHE A 517 -12.54 -0.55 -24.68
N ASN A 518 -12.80 0.66 -25.18
CA ASN A 518 -12.04 1.87 -24.87
C ASN A 518 -12.79 2.89 -23.99
N GLN A 519 -14.05 2.65 -23.64
CA GLN A 519 -14.88 3.60 -22.88
C GLN A 519 -14.27 3.91 -21.50
N ILE A 520 -14.44 5.13 -20.99
CA ILE A 520 -13.91 5.60 -19.71
C ILE A 520 -15.02 6.22 -18.84
N PRO A 521 -14.86 6.29 -17.51
CA PRO A 521 -15.78 7.03 -16.65
C PRO A 521 -15.75 8.54 -16.99
N ASP A 522 -16.86 9.24 -16.76
CA ASP A 522 -16.94 10.68 -17.05
C ASP A 522 -15.99 11.52 -16.17
N ASP A 523 -15.69 11.06 -14.94
CA ASP A 523 -14.67 11.70 -14.09
C ASP A 523 -13.25 11.53 -14.65
N GLN A 524 -12.97 10.46 -15.40
CA GLN A 524 -11.71 10.30 -16.12
C GLN A 524 -11.65 11.16 -17.40
N ALA A 525 -12.77 11.31 -18.10
CA ALA A 525 -12.85 12.16 -19.28
C ALA A 525 -12.66 13.64 -18.91
N LEU A 526 -13.19 14.08 -17.76
CA LEU A 526 -12.93 15.41 -17.22
C LEU A 526 -11.44 15.64 -16.90
N GLU A 527 -10.75 14.63 -16.37
CA GLU A 527 -9.29 14.71 -16.18
C GLU A 527 -8.51 14.82 -17.50
N HIS A 528 -9.00 14.23 -18.59
CA HIS A 528 -8.43 14.45 -19.93
C HIS A 528 -8.65 15.90 -20.41
N VAL A 529 -9.84 16.46 -20.22
CA VAL A 529 -10.15 17.88 -20.48
C VAL A 529 -9.22 18.80 -19.68
N ASN A 530 -9.11 18.59 -18.37
CA ASN A 530 -8.20 19.34 -17.48
C ASN A 530 -6.75 19.28 -17.98
N LYS A 531 -6.28 18.09 -18.36
CA LYS A 531 -4.90 17.87 -18.82
C LYS A 531 -4.57 18.61 -20.12
N SER A 532 -5.52 18.78 -21.04
CA SER A 532 -5.28 19.51 -22.31
C SER A 532 -4.95 20.99 -22.07
N GLY A 533 -5.58 21.62 -21.07
CA GLY A 533 -5.34 23.01 -20.71
C GLY A 533 -4.24 23.23 -19.65
N LYS A 534 -3.91 22.23 -18.81
CA LYS A 534 -2.84 22.31 -17.80
C LYS A 534 -1.45 22.27 -18.47
N VAL A 535 -0.88 23.46 -18.70
CA VAL A 535 0.40 23.69 -19.41
C VAL A 535 1.46 24.35 -18.52
N ALA A 536 2.74 24.13 -18.84
CA ALA A 536 3.88 24.51 -17.99
C ALA A 536 4.00 26.02 -17.69
N GLY A 537 3.54 26.90 -18.58
CA GLY A 537 3.48 28.35 -18.31
C GLY A 537 2.44 28.76 -17.24
N GLY A 538 1.49 27.88 -16.92
CA GLY A 538 0.52 28.06 -15.84
C GLY A 538 -0.32 29.35 -15.92
N LEU A 539 -0.67 29.84 -14.73
CA LEU A 539 -1.39 31.10 -14.46
C LEU A 539 -0.44 32.30 -14.16
N VAL A 540 0.86 32.15 -14.45
CA VAL A 540 1.90 33.11 -14.04
C VAL A 540 1.64 34.51 -14.61
N GLY A 541 1.35 35.46 -13.73
CA GLY A 541 1.06 36.87 -14.06
C GLY A 541 -0.42 37.19 -14.31
N ILE A 542 -1.27 36.19 -14.57
CA ILE A 542 -2.71 36.37 -14.81
C ILE A 542 -3.47 36.62 -13.49
N THR A 543 -3.04 36.00 -12.39
CA THR A 543 -3.62 36.16 -11.05
C THR A 543 -3.45 37.56 -10.42
N ARG A 544 -2.80 38.51 -11.11
CA ARG A 544 -2.54 39.85 -10.58
C ARG A 544 -3.74 40.80 -10.71
N THR A 545 -4.74 40.46 -11.51
CA THR A 545 -5.99 41.22 -11.62
C THR A 545 -7.18 40.27 -11.80
N ASP A 546 -8.26 40.49 -11.06
CA ASP A 546 -9.45 39.61 -11.10
C ASP A 546 -10.05 39.54 -12.50
N SER A 547 -10.19 40.68 -13.19
CA SER A 547 -10.69 40.72 -14.58
C SER A 547 -9.88 39.87 -15.56
N ALA A 548 -8.56 39.71 -15.37
CA ALA A 548 -7.73 38.85 -16.21
C ALA A 548 -7.90 37.36 -15.85
N ARG A 549 -8.03 37.05 -14.56
CA ARG A 549 -8.35 35.71 -14.03
C ARG A 549 -9.71 35.22 -14.53
N ASP A 550 -10.74 36.05 -14.41
CA ASP A 550 -12.10 35.80 -14.87
C ASP A 550 -12.16 35.54 -16.39
N ARG A 551 -11.49 36.38 -17.19
CA ARG A 551 -11.41 36.23 -18.65
C ARG A 551 -10.63 34.98 -19.06
N TRP A 552 -9.62 34.61 -18.28
CA TRP A 552 -8.90 33.36 -18.48
C TRP A 552 -9.78 32.14 -18.16
N CYS A 553 -10.57 32.16 -17.07
CA CYS A 553 -11.53 31.10 -16.74
C CYS A 553 -12.59 30.91 -17.84
N LEU A 554 -13.10 32.02 -18.40
CA LEU A 554 -14.08 32.00 -19.48
C LEU A 554 -13.53 31.41 -20.80
N THR A 555 -12.26 31.69 -21.11
CA THR A 555 -11.63 31.33 -22.40
C THR A 555 -10.77 30.06 -22.35
N TYR A 556 -10.57 29.46 -21.18
CA TYR A 556 -9.63 28.37 -20.95
C TYR A 556 -9.81 27.18 -21.91
N ASN A 557 -11.04 26.67 -22.01
CA ASN A 557 -11.36 25.48 -22.80
C ASN A 557 -11.27 25.75 -24.32
N GLU A 558 -11.84 26.86 -24.78
CA GLU A 558 -11.76 27.31 -26.18
C GLU A 558 -10.32 27.46 -26.66
N ARG A 559 -9.44 28.00 -25.81
CA ARG A 559 -8.01 28.14 -26.11
C ARG A 559 -7.30 26.79 -26.18
N ALA A 560 -7.61 25.88 -25.25
CA ALA A 560 -7.09 24.52 -25.30
C ALA A 560 -7.50 23.81 -26.60
N GLN A 561 -8.76 23.94 -27.02
CA GLN A 561 -9.22 23.39 -28.29
C GLN A 561 -8.48 24.01 -29.49
N LEU A 562 -8.33 25.34 -29.56
CA LEU A 562 -7.56 26.00 -30.62
C LEU A 562 -6.08 25.55 -30.67
N SER A 563 -5.50 25.18 -29.53
CA SER A 563 -4.17 24.59 -29.42
C SER A 563 -4.12 23.15 -29.95
N GLU A 564 -5.10 22.31 -29.64
CA GLU A 564 -5.20 20.95 -30.21
C GLU A 564 -5.50 20.99 -31.73
N ASP A 565 -6.43 21.84 -32.19
CA ASP A 565 -6.72 22.07 -33.61
C ASP A 565 -5.45 22.51 -34.38
N THR A 566 -4.61 23.34 -33.75
CA THR A 566 -3.32 23.73 -34.32
C THR A 566 -2.37 22.52 -34.44
N LYS A 567 -2.29 21.66 -33.42
CA LYS A 567 -1.47 20.44 -33.46
C LYS A 567 -1.98 19.45 -34.53
N ALA A 568 -3.29 19.31 -34.68
CA ALA A 568 -3.92 18.54 -35.77
C ALA A 568 -3.53 19.10 -37.15
N MET A 569 -3.60 20.42 -37.35
CA MET A 569 -3.20 21.08 -38.61
C MET A 569 -1.74 20.78 -39.01
N PHE A 570 -0.85 20.54 -38.04
CA PHE A 570 0.55 20.16 -38.28
C PHE A 570 0.80 18.64 -38.26
N GLY A 571 -0.23 17.79 -38.17
CA GLY A 571 -0.09 16.34 -38.12
C GLY A 571 0.50 15.81 -36.80
N ILE A 572 0.65 16.65 -35.78
CA ILE A 572 1.23 16.27 -34.46
C ILE A 572 0.27 15.32 -33.70
N LEU A 573 -1.04 15.40 -33.99
CA LEU A 573 -2.05 14.48 -33.45
C LEU A 573 -2.30 13.26 -34.36
N ALA A 574 -1.80 13.24 -35.60
CA ALA A 574 -2.07 12.14 -36.54
C ALA A 574 -1.50 10.79 -36.08
N GLU A 575 -0.38 10.79 -35.32
CA GLU A 575 0.16 9.59 -34.65
C GLU A 575 -0.78 8.99 -33.59
N LEU A 576 -1.84 9.70 -33.18
CA LEU A 576 -2.86 9.24 -32.24
C LEU A 576 -4.18 8.84 -32.94
N GLU A 577 -4.47 9.42 -34.11
CA GLU A 577 -5.76 9.28 -34.81
C GLU A 577 -5.77 8.21 -35.90
N GLU A 578 -4.65 7.96 -36.60
CA GLU A 578 -4.57 6.91 -37.63
C GLU A 578 -4.46 5.50 -37.03
N GLY A 579 -5.61 4.92 -36.64
CA GLY A 579 -5.81 3.47 -36.56
C GLY A 579 -4.84 2.68 -35.67
N SER A 580 -4.10 3.35 -34.78
CA SER A 580 -3.09 2.68 -33.96
C SER A 580 -3.77 1.66 -33.04
N SER A 581 -3.53 0.37 -33.30
CA SER A 581 -4.05 -0.71 -32.46
C SER A 581 -3.68 -0.41 -31.01
N HIS A 582 -4.62 -0.57 -30.06
CA HIS A 582 -4.39 -0.30 -28.65
C HIS A 582 -3.02 -0.84 -28.20
N LYS A 583 -2.30 -0.10 -27.35
CA LYS A 583 -0.87 -0.34 -27.09
C LYS A 583 -0.54 -1.79 -26.70
N ASP A 584 -1.49 -2.50 -26.07
CA ASP A 584 -1.41 -3.94 -25.70
C ASP A 584 -1.53 -4.94 -26.87
N LEU A 585 -2.05 -4.53 -28.03
CA LEU A 585 -2.06 -5.29 -29.29
C LEU A 585 -0.75 -5.13 -30.08
N GLY A 586 0.05 -4.11 -29.76
CA GLY A 586 1.36 -3.92 -30.39
C GLY A 586 2.34 -5.03 -29.99
N LYS A 587 2.91 -5.72 -30.97
CA LYS A 587 3.84 -6.85 -30.78
C LYS A 587 4.96 -6.59 -29.76
N THR A 588 5.50 -5.36 -29.73
CA THR A 588 6.52 -4.92 -28.77
C THR A 588 6.02 -4.87 -27.32
N ARG A 589 4.76 -4.49 -27.09
CA ARG A 589 4.13 -4.52 -25.76
C ARG A 589 3.79 -5.95 -25.35
N MET A 590 3.21 -6.74 -26.26
CA MET A 590 2.90 -8.15 -26.02
C MET A 590 4.14 -8.93 -25.57
N LYS A 591 5.25 -8.79 -26.31
CA LYS A 591 6.54 -9.38 -25.95
C LYS A 591 7.00 -8.94 -24.56
N LYS A 592 6.99 -7.63 -24.29
CA LYS A 592 7.43 -7.09 -23.00
C LYS A 592 6.56 -7.53 -21.82
N ASP A 593 5.25 -7.61 -21.99
CA ASP A 593 4.35 -8.05 -20.92
C ASP A 593 4.51 -9.56 -20.68
N GLU A 594 4.72 -10.37 -21.72
CA GLU A 594 5.10 -11.79 -21.58
C GLU A 594 6.46 -11.95 -20.87
N ASP A 595 7.49 -11.20 -21.28
CA ASP A 595 8.81 -11.14 -20.59
C ASP A 595 8.64 -10.83 -19.09
N ASP A 596 7.86 -9.82 -18.74
CA ASP A 596 7.66 -9.36 -17.36
C ASP A 596 6.79 -10.36 -16.54
N VAL A 597 5.80 -11.03 -17.15
CA VAL A 597 5.05 -12.13 -16.50
C VAL A 597 5.98 -13.32 -16.19
N LEU A 598 6.84 -13.72 -17.13
CA LEU A 598 7.76 -14.84 -16.91
C LEU A 598 8.76 -14.58 -15.79
N LYS A 599 9.24 -13.33 -15.63
CA LYS A 599 10.07 -12.94 -14.47
C LYS A 599 9.31 -13.05 -13.15
N LEU A 600 8.03 -12.65 -13.12
CA LEU A 600 7.18 -12.81 -11.94
C LEU A 600 6.92 -14.28 -11.61
N VAL A 601 6.61 -15.11 -12.60
CA VAL A 601 6.47 -16.57 -12.43
C VAL A 601 7.76 -17.15 -11.84
N SER A 602 8.93 -16.78 -12.37
CA SER A 602 10.23 -17.23 -11.84
C SER A 602 10.43 -16.86 -10.36
N GLN A 603 10.05 -15.66 -9.93
CA GLN A 603 10.14 -15.28 -8.51
C GLN A 603 9.09 -16.00 -7.66
N PHE A 604 7.85 -16.13 -8.13
CA PHE A 604 6.78 -16.83 -7.41
C PHE A 604 7.03 -18.33 -7.25
N SER A 605 7.66 -18.98 -8.23
CA SER A 605 8.13 -20.36 -8.11
C SER A 605 9.34 -20.46 -7.18
N LYS A 606 10.34 -19.58 -7.29
CA LYS A 606 11.52 -19.53 -6.41
C LYS A 606 11.14 -19.35 -4.93
N TYR A 607 10.13 -18.54 -4.65
CA TYR A 607 9.62 -18.29 -3.30
C TYR A 607 8.39 -19.15 -2.94
N GLU A 608 8.04 -20.16 -3.75
CA GLU A 608 6.92 -21.08 -3.48
C GLU A 608 5.66 -20.37 -2.96
N VAL A 609 5.08 -19.48 -3.77
CA VAL A 609 3.96 -18.59 -3.38
C VAL A 609 2.77 -19.32 -2.74
N PHE A 610 2.48 -20.54 -3.19
CA PHE A 610 1.42 -21.40 -2.68
C PHE A 610 1.95 -22.57 -1.82
N ARG A 611 3.10 -22.38 -1.15
CA ARG A 611 3.69 -23.39 -0.26
C ARG A 611 2.68 -23.92 0.76
N GLN A 612 2.77 -25.21 1.06
CA GLN A 612 1.92 -25.87 2.05
C GLN A 612 2.50 -25.61 3.45
N THR A 613 1.88 -24.69 4.20
CA THR A 613 2.30 -24.32 5.56
C THR A 613 1.10 -24.17 6.48
N GLU A 614 1.19 -24.63 7.74
CA GLU A 614 0.14 -24.44 8.77
C GLU A 614 -0.01 -22.97 9.22
N ASN A 615 1.03 -22.18 8.94
CA ASN A 615 1.15 -20.77 9.28
C ASN A 615 1.04 -19.90 8.02
N LEU A 616 0.48 -18.69 8.18
CA LEU A 616 0.55 -17.65 7.17
C LEU A 616 1.96 -17.03 7.19
N VAL A 617 2.62 -16.94 6.04
CA VAL A 617 3.99 -16.40 5.95
C VAL A 617 4.15 -15.29 4.92
N VAL A 618 5.09 -14.39 5.18
CA VAL A 618 5.60 -13.39 4.21
C VAL A 618 6.41 -14.12 3.14
N ILE A 619 6.15 -13.82 1.86
CA ILE A 619 6.64 -14.67 0.75
C ILE A 619 8.17 -14.67 0.60
N THR A 620 8.80 -13.51 0.67
CA THR A 620 10.24 -13.33 0.42
C THR A 620 11.11 -13.69 1.62
N THR A 621 10.61 -13.50 2.83
CA THR A 621 11.37 -13.68 4.08
C THR A 621 11.05 -14.99 4.80
N GLY A 622 9.84 -15.53 4.60
CA GLY A 622 9.32 -16.65 5.38
C GLY A 622 8.90 -16.26 6.81
N ASP A 623 8.85 -14.97 7.17
CA ASP A 623 8.42 -14.55 8.51
C ASP A 623 6.96 -15.00 8.75
N VAL A 624 6.71 -15.60 9.92
CA VAL A 624 5.39 -16.10 10.32
C VAL A 624 4.52 -14.97 10.87
N ALA A 625 3.30 -14.84 10.35
CA ALA A 625 2.29 -13.92 10.88
C ALA A 625 1.84 -14.33 12.30
N SER A 626 1.53 -13.36 13.15
CA SER A 626 0.86 -13.65 14.43
C SER A 626 -0.56 -14.17 14.17
N GLU A 627 -1.13 -14.91 15.14
CA GLU A 627 -2.46 -15.49 14.97
C GLU A 627 -3.54 -14.41 14.74
N GLU A 628 -3.36 -13.20 15.28
CA GLU A 628 -4.30 -12.10 15.02
C GLU A 628 -4.14 -11.50 13.61
N VAL A 629 -2.91 -11.42 13.07
CA VAL A 629 -2.67 -11.01 11.66
C VAL A 629 -3.27 -12.06 10.72
N LYS A 630 -3.05 -13.35 11.01
CA LYS A 630 -3.64 -14.47 10.27
C LYS A 630 -5.16 -14.41 10.28
N GLN A 631 -5.78 -14.19 11.44
CA GLN A 631 -7.24 -14.07 11.55
C GLN A 631 -7.79 -12.78 10.90
N ASP A 632 -7.08 -11.65 10.97
CA ASP A 632 -7.53 -10.39 10.37
C ASP A 632 -7.45 -10.40 8.85
N LEU A 633 -6.37 -10.95 8.27
CA LEU A 633 -6.24 -11.08 6.82
C LEU A 633 -7.19 -12.15 6.25
N LEU A 634 -7.30 -13.34 6.85
CA LEU A 634 -8.11 -14.42 6.27
C LEU A 634 -9.62 -14.24 6.46
N GLU A 635 -10.07 -13.56 7.52
CA GLU A 635 -11.49 -13.26 7.73
C GLU A 635 -11.91 -11.87 7.19
N ALA A 636 -11.03 -11.15 6.48
CA ALA A 636 -11.24 -9.75 6.10
C ALA A 636 -12.59 -9.51 5.38
N GLU A 637 -12.91 -10.33 4.38
CA GLU A 637 -14.18 -10.30 3.65
C GLU A 637 -15.39 -10.47 4.59
N LYS A 638 -15.43 -11.57 5.35
CA LYS A 638 -16.50 -11.90 6.32
C LYS A 638 -16.63 -10.88 7.46
N LYS A 639 -15.56 -10.15 7.80
CA LYS A 639 -15.57 -9.01 8.73
C LYS A 639 -16.19 -7.78 8.06
N GLY A 640 -15.85 -7.52 6.80
CA GLY A 640 -16.44 -6.48 5.96
C GLY A 640 -17.95 -6.66 5.73
N GLU A 641 -18.39 -7.87 5.37
CA GLU A 641 -19.80 -8.20 5.14
C GLU A 641 -20.66 -7.96 6.38
N ARG A 642 -20.22 -8.44 7.55
CA ARG A 642 -20.91 -8.20 8.83
C ARG A 642 -21.05 -6.71 9.13
N LYS A 643 -20.00 -5.92 8.88
CA LYS A 643 -20.00 -4.46 9.08
C LYS A 643 -20.93 -3.75 8.08
N LEU A 644 -20.99 -4.22 6.83
CA LEU A 644 -21.92 -3.73 5.81
C LEU A 644 -23.38 -3.99 6.23
N GLN A 645 -23.70 -5.23 6.63
CA GLN A 645 -25.05 -5.57 7.09
C GLN A 645 -25.46 -4.80 8.35
N GLU A 646 -24.57 -4.69 9.34
CA GLU A 646 -24.83 -3.86 10.53
C GLU A 646 -25.10 -2.40 10.16
N PHE A 647 -24.35 -1.83 9.21
CA PHE A 647 -24.53 -0.46 8.76
C PHE A 647 -25.89 -0.24 8.07
N ILE A 648 -26.23 -1.09 7.09
CA ILE A 648 -27.51 -1.02 6.36
C ILE A 648 -28.68 -1.15 7.33
N GLN A 649 -28.66 -2.20 8.16
CA GLN A 649 -29.76 -2.51 9.08
C GLN A 649 -29.97 -1.40 10.11
N LYS A 650 -28.90 -0.84 10.70
CA LYS A 650 -29.02 0.20 11.74
C LYS A 650 -29.29 1.60 11.20
N ARG A 651 -28.73 1.99 10.05
CA ARG A 651 -28.73 3.40 9.61
C ARG A 651 -29.61 3.69 8.39
N LEU A 652 -29.89 2.69 7.56
CA LEU A 652 -30.69 2.88 6.34
C LEU A 652 -32.10 2.29 6.48
N ILE A 653 -32.21 1.07 7.02
CA ILE A 653 -33.50 0.37 7.19
C ILE A 653 -34.17 0.81 8.50
N HIS A 654 -33.66 0.40 9.66
CA HIS A 654 -34.33 0.66 10.96
C HIS A 654 -34.07 2.07 11.52
N LYS A 655 -33.07 2.80 10.98
CA LYS A 655 -32.70 4.18 11.37
C LYS A 655 -32.54 4.38 12.89
N THR A 656 -31.96 3.37 13.57
CA THR A 656 -31.69 3.36 15.02
C THR A 656 -30.40 4.09 15.41
N ALA A 657 -29.59 4.50 14.43
CA ALA A 657 -28.44 5.39 14.59
C ALA A 657 -28.42 6.40 13.43
N ASN A 658 -27.88 7.60 13.64
CA ASN A 658 -27.86 8.63 12.60
C ASN A 658 -26.88 8.23 11.48
N PHE A 659 -27.16 8.63 10.24
CA PHE A 659 -26.31 8.31 9.11
C PHE A 659 -24.90 8.90 9.26
N HIS A 660 -24.80 10.11 9.79
CA HIS A 660 -23.54 10.84 9.93
C HIS A 660 -22.70 10.47 11.17
N ASP A 661 -23.23 9.68 12.12
CA ASP A 661 -22.50 9.26 13.33
C ASP A 661 -21.18 8.56 12.98
N THR A 662 -20.14 8.72 13.79
CA THR A 662 -18.82 8.13 13.54
C THR A 662 -18.90 6.62 13.29
N ILE A 663 -18.26 6.13 12.22
CA ILE A 663 -18.13 4.70 11.94
C ILE A 663 -16.85 4.22 12.63
N LYS A 664 -16.96 3.18 13.47
CA LYS A 664 -15.81 2.63 14.19
C LYS A 664 -14.82 2.00 13.20
N GLN A 665 -13.57 2.50 13.23
CA GLN A 665 -12.46 1.91 12.48
C GLN A 665 -12.19 0.49 12.98
N GLN A 666 -11.90 -0.45 12.06
CA GLN A 666 -11.52 -1.81 12.39
C GLN A 666 -10.04 -1.89 12.79
N LYS A 667 -9.16 -1.18 12.08
CA LYS A 667 -7.70 -1.25 12.22
C LYS A 667 -7.20 -2.70 12.18
N LEU A 668 -7.59 -3.42 11.11
CA LEU A 668 -7.13 -4.79 10.86
C LEU A 668 -5.60 -4.86 10.96
N LYS A 669 -5.11 -5.92 11.61
CA LYS A 669 -3.69 -6.26 11.62
C LYS A 669 -3.30 -6.91 10.29
N THR A 670 -2.36 -6.33 9.58
CA THR A 670 -1.78 -6.85 8.33
C THR A 670 -0.33 -7.29 8.56
N PHE A 671 0.37 -7.77 7.52
CA PHE A 671 1.81 -8.03 7.61
C PHE A 671 2.62 -6.78 8.03
N GLU A 672 2.15 -5.55 7.74
CA GLU A 672 2.76 -4.31 8.24
C GLU A 672 2.85 -4.29 9.78
N THR A 673 1.87 -4.89 10.48
CA THR A 673 1.83 -4.96 11.95
C THR A 673 3.01 -5.76 12.54
N LEU A 674 3.64 -6.65 11.77
CA LEU A 674 4.83 -7.39 12.21
C LEU A 674 6.09 -6.51 12.31
N TYR A 675 6.15 -5.43 11.53
CA TYR A 675 7.35 -4.60 11.36
C TYR A 675 7.23 -3.20 11.98
N THR A 676 6.07 -2.86 12.54
CA THR A 676 5.74 -1.55 13.08
C THR A 676 5.72 -1.55 14.61
N VAL A 677 6.75 -0.95 15.21
CA VAL A 677 6.84 -0.82 16.68
C VAL A 677 6.40 0.59 17.07
N SER A 678 5.46 0.69 18.02
CA SER A 678 5.04 1.98 18.59
C SER A 678 6.00 2.41 19.69
N VAL A 679 6.85 3.40 19.42
CA VAL A 679 7.76 3.99 20.42
C VAL A 679 7.22 5.36 20.87
N PRO A 680 7.10 5.62 22.19
CA PRO A 680 6.79 6.96 22.68
C PRO A 680 7.94 7.92 22.38
N VAL A 681 7.64 9.05 21.74
CA VAL A 681 8.57 10.17 21.52
C VAL A 681 7.86 11.43 21.98
N GLY A 682 8.05 11.77 23.26
CA GLY A 682 7.27 12.78 23.98
C GLY A 682 5.77 12.44 23.97
N ASN A 683 4.92 13.46 23.87
CA ASN A 683 3.45 13.31 23.81
C ASN A 683 2.93 12.62 22.52
N SER A 684 3.81 12.12 21.64
CA SER A 684 3.43 11.46 20.38
C SER A 684 3.92 10.02 20.33
N LYS A 685 3.04 9.10 19.95
CA LYS A 685 3.45 7.73 19.57
C LYS A 685 3.96 7.78 18.12
N LYS A 686 5.25 7.55 17.91
CA LYS A 686 5.81 7.36 16.57
C LYS A 686 5.88 5.87 16.26
N VAL A 687 5.36 5.49 15.10
CA VAL A 687 5.54 4.15 14.54
C VAL A 687 6.90 4.12 13.87
N ILE A 688 7.78 3.25 14.32
CA ILE A 688 9.11 3.03 13.74
C ILE A 688 9.09 1.68 13.03
N LYS A 689 9.48 1.66 11.75
CA LYS A 689 9.60 0.46 10.93
C LYS A 689 10.99 -0.13 11.08
N ALA A 690 11.12 -1.44 11.27
CA ALA A 690 12.42 -2.10 11.23
C ALA A 690 12.97 -2.12 9.78
N ASP A 691 14.08 -1.43 9.54
CA ASP A 691 14.62 -1.21 8.19
C ASP A 691 15.51 -2.40 7.74
N ARG A 692 14.88 -3.43 7.15
CA ARG A 692 15.60 -4.53 6.47
C ARG A 692 16.21 -4.11 5.13
N ASP A 693 15.82 -2.97 4.54
CA ASP A 693 16.38 -2.48 3.27
C ASP A 693 17.79 -1.92 3.45
N LEU A 694 18.06 -1.28 4.60
CA LEU A 694 19.39 -0.87 5.02
C LEU A 694 20.38 -2.06 5.00
N LEU A 695 19.97 -3.21 5.56
CA LEU A 695 20.79 -4.43 5.60
C LEU A 695 21.12 -4.95 4.19
N ARG A 696 20.11 -5.00 3.30
CA ARG A 696 20.29 -5.40 1.90
C ARG A 696 21.30 -4.51 1.19
N ARG A 697 21.23 -3.19 1.41
CA ARG A 697 22.14 -2.21 0.80
C ARG A 697 23.59 -2.35 1.31
N VAL A 698 23.81 -2.69 2.58
CA VAL A 698 25.16 -2.97 3.13
C VAL A 698 25.80 -4.19 2.46
N VAL A 699 25.08 -5.31 2.36
CA VAL A 699 25.61 -6.54 1.71
C VAL A 699 25.95 -6.28 0.24
N VAL A 700 25.02 -5.67 -0.51
CA VAL A 700 25.24 -5.33 -1.93
C VAL A 700 26.40 -4.34 -2.10
N ALA A 701 26.61 -3.40 -1.17
CA ALA A 701 27.71 -2.46 -1.25
C ALA A 701 29.07 -3.15 -1.12
N LEU A 702 29.19 -4.09 -0.19
CA LEU A 702 30.42 -4.86 0.06
C LEU A 702 30.73 -5.83 -1.08
N GLU A 703 29.74 -6.60 -1.54
CA GLU A 703 29.89 -7.46 -2.73
C GLU A 703 30.25 -6.66 -3.99
N SER A 704 29.83 -5.39 -4.06
CA SER A 704 30.16 -4.49 -5.16
C SER A 704 31.56 -3.87 -5.13
N GLY A 705 32.34 -4.13 -4.06
CA GLY A 705 33.69 -3.60 -3.88
C GLY A 705 33.75 -2.13 -3.48
N ARG A 706 32.79 -1.62 -2.69
CA ARG A 706 32.94 -0.31 -2.04
C ARG A 706 33.87 -0.40 -0.86
N ASP A 707 34.70 0.63 -0.71
CA ASP A 707 35.39 0.90 0.54
C ASP A 707 34.37 1.44 1.56
N ILE A 708 33.87 0.52 2.39
CA ILE A 708 33.03 0.79 3.54
C ILE A 708 33.83 0.32 4.74
N ASP A 709 33.97 1.19 5.73
CA ASP A 709 34.48 0.79 7.03
C ASP A 709 33.42 -0.06 7.74
N VAL A 710 33.48 -1.37 7.48
CA VAL A 710 32.60 -2.39 8.08
C VAL A 710 32.82 -2.46 9.59
N ASP A 711 34.03 -2.17 10.06
CA ASP A 711 34.36 -2.24 11.48
C ASP A 711 33.72 -1.05 12.22
N ASP A 712 33.76 0.18 11.68
CA ASP A 712 33.00 1.33 12.19
C ASP A 712 31.48 1.13 12.09
N LEU A 713 30.98 0.72 10.91
CA LEU A 713 29.54 0.54 10.65
C LEU A 713 28.89 -0.44 11.64
N LEU A 714 29.58 -1.52 11.99
CA LEU A 714 29.08 -2.56 12.89
C LEU A 714 29.27 -2.27 14.37
N THR A 715 29.91 -1.15 14.75
CA THR A 715 29.90 -0.66 16.14
C THR A 715 28.50 -0.24 16.61
N ARG A 716 27.61 0.08 15.66
CA ARG A 716 26.23 0.50 15.89
C ARG A 716 25.23 -0.60 15.50
N GLU A 717 24.04 -0.53 16.08
CA GLU A 717 22.97 -1.45 15.69
C GLU A 717 22.36 -1.03 14.34
N LEU A 718 22.05 -2.04 13.53
CA LEU A 718 21.44 -1.88 12.20
C LEU A 718 19.90 -1.87 12.26
N SER A 719 19.34 -1.98 13.47
CA SER A 719 17.90 -2.08 13.76
C SER A 719 17.54 -1.27 15.01
N PRO A 720 16.26 -0.84 15.17
CA PRO A 720 15.80 -0.09 16.34
C PRO A 720 15.93 -0.81 17.70
N VAL A 721 16.25 -2.10 17.69
CA VAL A 721 16.56 -2.92 18.87
C VAL A 721 17.68 -3.91 18.52
N PRO A 722 18.57 -4.28 19.46
CA PRO A 722 19.65 -5.23 19.24
C PRO A 722 19.12 -6.68 19.21
N PHE A 723 18.88 -7.25 18.02
CA PHE A 723 18.26 -8.59 17.88
C PHE A 723 19.06 -9.74 18.50
N SER A 724 20.35 -9.56 18.76
CA SER A 724 21.18 -10.52 19.50
C SER A 724 20.70 -10.74 20.95
N ILE A 725 20.07 -9.74 21.59
CA ILE A 725 19.60 -9.79 22.99
C ILE A 725 18.14 -9.37 23.18
N ALA A 726 17.49 -8.81 22.18
CA ALA A 726 16.12 -8.32 22.24
C ALA A 726 15.20 -8.95 21.18
N THR A 727 13.90 -8.95 21.46
CA THR A 727 12.83 -9.25 20.50
C THR A 727 12.34 -7.95 19.83
N LEU A 728 11.64 -8.07 18.70
CA LEU A 728 11.13 -6.95 17.88
C LEU A 728 10.31 -5.92 18.68
N ASP A 729 9.60 -6.35 19.72
CA ASP A 729 8.79 -5.49 20.61
C ASP A 729 9.61 -4.71 21.65
N GLY A 730 10.95 -4.81 21.64
CA GLY A 730 11.83 -4.18 22.63
C GLY A 730 11.85 -4.88 23.99
N CYS A 731 11.41 -6.14 24.07
CA CYS A 731 11.62 -6.97 25.25
C CYS A 731 12.97 -7.71 25.20
N ILE A 732 13.46 -8.16 26.37
CA ILE A 732 14.60 -9.07 26.48
C ILE A 732 14.22 -10.46 25.96
N ARG A 733 15.13 -11.15 25.27
CA ARG A 733 14.92 -12.55 24.86
C ARG A 733 14.84 -13.46 26.08
N GLU A 734 13.72 -14.16 26.25
CA GLU A 734 13.55 -15.13 27.34
C GLU A 734 14.48 -16.34 27.15
N ALA A 735 15.12 -16.79 28.24
CA ALA A 735 15.96 -17.98 28.18
C ALA A 735 15.15 -19.27 28.00
N THR A 736 15.30 -19.86 26.82
CA THR A 736 14.91 -21.24 26.47
C THR A 736 15.82 -22.24 27.21
N GLY A 737 15.27 -23.39 27.62
CA GLY A 737 16.07 -24.46 28.25
C GLY A 737 16.69 -24.11 29.61
N LYS A 738 16.02 -23.30 30.46
CA LYS A 738 16.53 -22.97 31.82
C LYS A 738 16.87 -24.21 32.66
N SER A 739 16.10 -25.29 32.48
CA SER A 739 16.30 -26.62 33.08
C SER A 739 17.60 -27.30 32.64
N ASP A 740 18.15 -26.97 31.48
CA ASP A 740 19.27 -27.70 30.88
C ASP A 740 20.55 -27.55 31.71
N LEU A 741 20.73 -26.40 32.37
CA LEU A 741 21.84 -26.19 33.30
C LEU A 741 21.73 -27.15 34.51
N SER A 742 20.52 -27.37 35.04
CA SER A 742 20.30 -28.36 36.12
C SER A 742 20.66 -29.77 35.64
N ASN A 743 20.16 -30.17 34.46
CA ASN A 743 20.45 -31.46 33.84
C ASN A 743 21.95 -31.67 33.54
N ILE A 744 22.68 -30.60 33.25
CA ILE A 744 24.14 -30.62 33.01
C ILE A 744 24.91 -30.77 34.32
N LEU A 745 24.53 -30.02 35.36
CA LEU A 745 25.18 -30.12 36.67
C LEU A 745 24.97 -31.50 37.31
N GLN A 746 23.76 -32.06 37.21
CA GLN A 746 23.43 -33.40 37.69
C GLN A 746 24.29 -34.51 37.06
N LYS A 747 24.72 -34.35 35.79
CA LYS A 747 25.51 -35.36 35.07
C LYS A 747 26.99 -35.43 35.47
N ASN A 748 27.51 -34.41 36.15
CA ASN A 748 28.93 -34.33 36.55
C ASN A 748 29.19 -34.75 38.00
N VAL A 749 28.17 -35.32 38.67
CA VAL A 749 28.25 -35.80 40.04
C VAL A 749 28.86 -37.22 40.06
N SER A 750 30.04 -37.37 40.68
CA SER A 750 30.67 -38.69 40.86
C SER A 750 29.99 -39.47 41.99
N GLN A 751 29.63 -40.73 41.74
CA GLN A 751 29.03 -41.65 42.72
C GLN A 751 30.09 -42.50 43.43
N ASP A 752 30.89 -41.89 44.30
CA ASP A 752 31.81 -42.63 45.17
C ASP A 752 31.34 -42.73 46.62
N GLN A 753 31.80 -43.78 47.32
CA GLN A 753 31.11 -44.43 48.43
C GLN A 753 30.96 -43.57 49.71
N PRO A 754 29.89 -43.80 50.50
CA PRO A 754 29.78 -43.23 51.85
C PRO A 754 30.79 -43.88 52.81
N PRO A 755 31.28 -43.16 53.83
CA PRO A 755 32.14 -43.74 54.86
C PRO A 755 31.39 -44.82 55.66
N GLN A 756 32.05 -45.95 55.92
CA GLN A 756 31.50 -47.01 56.76
C GLN A 756 31.40 -46.54 58.22
N ASN A 757 30.22 -46.65 58.83
CA ASN A 757 30.07 -46.65 60.28
C ASN A 757 28.98 -47.65 60.70
N GLN A 758 29.07 -48.16 61.94
CA GLN A 758 28.60 -49.52 62.29
C GLN A 758 27.24 -49.64 62.99
N GLU A 759 26.44 -48.57 63.09
CA GLU A 759 25.16 -48.61 63.83
C GLU A 759 23.91 -48.40 62.96
N GLN A 760 22.83 -49.09 63.35
CA GLN A 760 21.59 -49.27 62.58
C GLN A 760 20.93 -47.94 62.23
N THR A 761 20.84 -47.62 60.94
CA THR A 761 20.12 -46.43 60.46
C THR A 761 19.29 -46.73 59.21
N CYS A 762 18.10 -46.11 59.16
CA CYS A 762 17.15 -46.23 58.04
C CYS A 762 17.57 -45.31 56.87
N THR A 763 17.27 -45.73 55.64
CA THR A 763 17.63 -45.03 54.40
C THR A 763 16.46 -44.21 53.86
N ILE A 764 16.68 -42.94 53.50
CA ILE A 764 15.81 -42.19 52.57
C ILE A 764 16.67 -41.42 51.55
N ILE A 765 16.19 -41.35 50.31
CA ILE A 765 16.84 -40.69 49.17
C ILE A 765 15.98 -39.49 48.74
N ASP A 766 16.52 -38.28 48.88
CA ASP A 766 16.29 -37.16 47.96
C ASP A 766 17.52 -36.24 47.95
N GLY A 767 17.78 -35.58 46.83
CA GLY A 767 19.07 -34.96 46.53
C GLY A 767 19.07 -33.44 46.62
N MET A 768 19.57 -32.88 47.74
CA MET A 768 20.44 -31.69 47.79
C MET A 768 20.93 -31.50 49.24
N ALA A 769 22.25 -31.40 49.44
CA ALA A 769 22.83 -31.33 50.78
C ALA A 769 22.87 -29.88 51.31
N ALA A 770 21.93 -29.53 52.19
CA ALA A 770 21.97 -28.28 52.97
C ALA A 770 21.69 -28.55 54.45
N VAL A 771 22.49 -27.94 55.32
CA VAL A 771 22.40 -28.08 56.80
C VAL A 771 21.23 -27.25 57.37
N GLN A 772 20.57 -26.46 56.53
CA GLN A 772 19.41 -25.65 56.83
C GLN A 772 18.59 -25.55 55.54
N VAL A 773 17.29 -25.83 55.59
CA VAL A 773 16.38 -25.67 54.45
C VAL A 773 15.59 -24.40 54.67
N ASP A 774 16.16 -23.27 54.24
CA ASP A 774 15.44 -22.00 54.21
C ASP A 774 14.45 -21.99 53.05
N LEU A 775 13.17 -22.20 53.36
CA LEU A 775 12.08 -22.06 52.39
C LEU A 775 11.83 -20.58 52.08
N VAL A 776 12.72 -19.99 51.29
CA VAL A 776 12.61 -18.60 50.82
C VAL A 776 11.63 -18.54 49.65
N PHE A 777 10.46 -17.95 49.89
CA PHE A 777 9.45 -17.74 48.86
C PHE A 777 9.49 -16.31 48.32
N ASP A 778 9.75 -16.20 47.02
CA ASP A 778 9.83 -14.93 46.27
C ASP A 778 8.54 -14.08 46.40
N GLN A 779 8.56 -13.08 47.29
CA GLN A 779 7.53 -12.04 47.36
C GLN A 779 7.93 -10.81 46.54
N TYR A 780 7.55 -10.80 45.26
CA TYR A 780 7.82 -9.66 44.39
C TYR A 780 6.95 -8.45 44.75
N THR A 781 7.57 -7.30 45.02
CA THR A 781 6.85 -6.02 45.04
C THR A 781 6.35 -5.69 43.62
N PRO A 782 5.17 -5.04 43.46
CA PRO A 782 4.59 -4.78 42.14
C PRO A 782 5.53 -4.05 41.16
N ASN A 783 6.36 -3.14 41.69
CA ASN A 783 7.24 -2.27 40.92
C ASN A 783 8.66 -2.86 40.74
N SER A 784 8.90 -4.13 41.09
CA SER A 784 10.18 -4.81 40.88
C SER A 784 10.37 -5.33 39.45
N ILE A 785 11.63 -5.61 39.07
CA ILE A 785 11.97 -6.26 37.78
C ILE A 785 11.18 -7.57 37.60
N LYS A 786 11.04 -8.36 38.67
CA LYS A 786 10.30 -9.63 38.66
C LYS A 786 8.77 -9.43 38.68
N GLY A 787 8.26 -8.39 39.35
CA GLY A 787 6.84 -8.02 39.31
C GLY A 787 6.37 -7.65 37.90
N SER A 788 7.13 -6.77 37.23
CA SER A 788 6.82 -6.30 35.87
C SER A 788 6.89 -7.42 34.80
N THR A 789 7.91 -8.28 34.83
CA THR A 789 8.02 -9.44 33.92
C THR A 789 6.90 -10.46 34.15
N ARG A 790 6.52 -10.71 35.41
CA ARG A 790 5.41 -11.61 35.78
C ARG A 790 4.04 -11.07 35.34
N MET A 791 3.82 -9.75 35.42
CA MET A 791 2.63 -9.10 34.87
C MET A 791 2.54 -9.23 33.34
N LYS A 792 3.65 -9.08 32.60
CA LYS A 792 3.68 -9.30 31.14
C LYS A 792 3.30 -10.74 30.77
N ARG A 793 3.86 -11.75 31.44
CA ARG A 793 3.50 -13.18 31.24
C ARG A 793 2.02 -13.50 31.53
N LYS A 794 1.32 -12.61 32.26
CA LYS A 794 -0.12 -12.72 32.56
C LYS A 794 -1.01 -12.23 31.41
N GLY A 795 -0.49 -11.40 30.50
CA GLY A 795 -1.23 -10.68 29.46
C GLY A 795 -1.98 -11.52 28.43
N GLY A 796 -1.72 -12.83 28.35
CA GLY A 796 -2.44 -13.77 27.48
C GLY A 796 -3.26 -14.85 28.22
N LYS A 797 -3.29 -14.88 29.56
CA LYS A 797 -3.96 -15.96 30.32
C LYS A 797 -5.37 -15.58 30.79
N LYS A 798 -6.31 -16.53 30.64
CA LYS A 798 -7.73 -16.42 31.04
C LYS A 798 -7.84 -15.99 32.52
N LYS A 799 -8.92 -15.26 32.88
CA LYS A 799 -9.23 -14.85 34.28
C LYS A 799 -8.92 -15.99 35.26
N GLY A 800 -8.00 -15.72 36.20
CA GLY A 800 -7.61 -16.66 37.25
C GLY A 800 -8.78 -16.99 38.18
N ILE A 801 -8.74 -18.16 38.79
CA ILE A 801 -9.74 -18.61 39.77
C ILE A 801 -9.08 -18.50 41.14
N ARG A 802 -9.67 -17.79 42.11
CA ARG A 802 -9.19 -17.75 43.49
C ARG A 802 -9.59 -19.03 44.23
N LYS A 803 -8.63 -19.66 44.91
CA LYS A 803 -8.82 -20.77 45.86
C LYS A 803 -7.68 -20.72 46.91
N GLU A 804 -7.99 -21.07 48.14
CA GLU A 804 -7.00 -21.31 49.19
C GLU A 804 -6.73 -22.81 49.32
N VAL A 805 -5.52 -23.15 49.78
CA VAL A 805 -5.04 -24.52 49.97
C VAL A 805 -4.90 -24.75 51.47
N GLU A 806 -5.70 -25.68 51.98
CA GLU A 806 -5.91 -25.90 53.42
C GLU A 806 -5.63 -27.35 53.85
N SER A 807 -5.58 -28.31 52.91
CA SER A 807 -5.27 -29.71 53.22
C SER A 807 -4.62 -30.48 52.08
N ARG A 808 -3.93 -31.58 52.41
CA ARG A 808 -3.23 -32.47 51.45
C ARG A 808 -4.19 -33.12 50.43
N ASP A 809 -5.45 -33.36 50.79
CA ASP A 809 -6.43 -34.05 49.95
C ASP A 809 -7.18 -33.12 48.96
N GLN A 810 -6.94 -31.81 49.03
CA GLN A 810 -7.71 -30.81 48.29
C GLN A 810 -7.36 -30.77 46.79
N ARG A 811 -8.25 -31.31 45.94
CA ARG A 811 -8.03 -31.35 44.48
C ARG A 811 -8.07 -29.98 43.79
N ILE A 812 -6.91 -29.54 43.29
CA ILE A 812 -6.77 -28.39 42.38
C ILE A 812 -7.05 -28.83 40.93
N GLY A 813 -8.28 -28.64 40.46
CA GLY A 813 -8.75 -29.19 39.18
C GLY A 813 -8.22 -28.52 37.90
N ASN A 814 -7.77 -27.26 37.94
CA ASN A 814 -7.16 -26.61 36.77
C ASN A 814 -5.95 -25.78 37.23
N TRP A 815 -4.78 -26.41 37.20
CA TRP A 815 -3.52 -25.86 37.69
C TRP A 815 -3.15 -24.55 36.99
N ASP A 816 -3.27 -24.45 35.66
CA ASP A 816 -2.96 -23.23 34.90
C ASP A 816 -3.75 -22.00 35.36
N LYS A 817 -5.08 -22.13 35.57
CA LYS A 817 -5.90 -21.03 36.10
C LYS A 817 -5.63 -20.77 37.58
N PHE A 818 -5.29 -21.80 38.36
CA PHE A 818 -4.98 -21.68 39.77
C PHE A 818 -3.67 -20.91 40.00
N ILE A 819 -2.59 -21.26 39.30
CA ILE A 819 -1.28 -20.58 39.38
C ILE A 819 -1.23 -19.22 38.66
N THR A 820 -2.31 -18.79 38.03
CA THR A 820 -2.41 -17.43 37.46
C THR A 820 -2.74 -16.38 38.54
N THR A 821 -3.30 -16.81 39.67
CA THR A 821 -3.65 -15.95 40.83
C THR A 821 -2.48 -15.90 41.81
N GLU A 822 -2.10 -14.71 42.29
CA GLU A 822 -0.89 -14.54 43.12
C GLU A 822 -1.14 -14.95 44.57
N GLU A 823 -2.35 -14.72 45.02
CA GLU A 823 -2.89 -15.06 46.33
C GLU A 823 -3.04 -16.58 46.50
N ASN A 824 -3.33 -17.31 45.42
CA ASN A 824 -3.37 -18.77 45.41
C ASN A 824 -1.98 -19.38 45.60
N LYS A 825 -0.97 -18.80 44.92
CA LYS A 825 0.41 -19.21 45.11
C LYS A 825 0.82 -18.98 46.56
N ARG A 826 0.59 -17.77 47.10
CA ARG A 826 0.88 -17.47 48.51
C ARG A 826 0.23 -18.46 49.48
N SER A 827 -1.02 -18.84 49.24
CA SER A 827 -1.73 -19.84 50.05
C SER A 827 -1.12 -21.24 49.95
N LEU A 828 -0.91 -21.77 48.73
CA LEU A 828 -0.22 -23.05 48.51
C LEU A 828 1.19 -23.06 49.12
N THR A 829 1.91 -21.95 48.95
CA THR A 829 3.25 -21.70 49.47
C THR A 829 3.28 -21.75 51.00
N ASN A 830 2.37 -21.05 51.68
CA ASN A 830 2.27 -21.11 53.14
C ASN A 830 1.95 -22.52 53.62
N PHE A 831 0.99 -23.20 52.99
CA PHE A 831 0.63 -24.58 53.32
C PHE A 831 1.83 -25.54 53.23
N VAL A 832 2.54 -25.51 52.11
CA VAL A 832 3.76 -26.31 51.90
C VAL A 832 4.87 -25.94 52.89
N SER A 833 4.99 -24.66 53.26
CA SER A 833 5.95 -24.21 54.27
C SER A 833 5.69 -24.84 55.63
N THR A 834 4.44 -24.82 56.11
CA THR A 834 4.06 -25.37 57.41
C THR A 834 4.27 -26.88 57.44
N GLU A 835 3.76 -27.59 56.44
CA GLU A 835 3.85 -29.06 56.32
C GLU A 835 5.29 -29.58 56.28
N ILE A 836 6.21 -28.86 55.62
CA ILE A 836 7.64 -29.22 55.59
C ILE A 836 8.32 -28.89 56.93
N SER A 837 7.94 -27.78 57.58
CA SER A 837 8.52 -27.35 58.87
C SER A 837 8.23 -28.33 60.01
N GLU A 838 7.11 -29.07 59.94
CA GLU A 838 6.71 -30.03 60.98
C GLU A 838 7.39 -31.41 60.87
N SER A 839 8.18 -31.69 59.81
CA SER A 839 8.49 -33.08 59.43
C SER A 839 9.92 -33.62 59.62
N TYR A 840 10.98 -32.83 59.89
CA TYR A 840 12.38 -33.34 59.81
C TYR A 840 13.45 -32.75 60.77
N GLU A 841 14.34 -33.62 61.27
CA GLU A 841 15.62 -33.28 61.94
C GLU A 841 16.86 -33.80 61.16
N ARG A 842 17.87 -32.93 60.98
CA ARG A 842 19.35 -33.08 60.78
C ARG A 842 19.97 -34.32 60.07
N HIS A 843 21.08 -34.29 59.31
CA HIS A 843 21.96 -33.32 58.58
C HIS A 843 22.96 -34.19 57.73
N PRO A 844 23.54 -33.76 56.57
CA PRO A 844 24.96 -33.34 56.52
C PRO A 844 25.34 -32.42 55.32
N ARG A 845 26.53 -32.55 54.68
CA ARG A 845 27.02 -31.80 53.49
C ARG A 845 27.70 -32.70 52.43
N ARG A 846 27.72 -32.24 51.17
CA ARG A 846 28.56 -32.71 50.04
C ARG A 846 28.90 -31.53 49.10
N GLU A 847 30.09 -31.53 48.49
CA GLU A 847 30.46 -30.60 47.39
C GLU A 847 30.46 -31.33 46.04
N LEU A 848 30.08 -30.63 44.95
CA LEU A 848 29.70 -31.25 43.68
C LEU A 848 30.23 -30.55 42.41
N ILE A 849 31.04 -29.49 42.54
CA ILE A 849 31.58 -28.70 41.43
C ILE A 849 32.97 -28.18 41.85
N PRO A 850 33.99 -28.14 40.96
CA PRO A 850 35.25 -27.44 41.23
C PRO A 850 35.03 -25.99 41.68
N GLU A 851 35.84 -25.53 42.64
CA GLU A 851 35.65 -24.24 43.33
C GLU A 851 35.58 -23.03 42.38
N GLU A 852 36.42 -22.98 41.36
CA GLU A 852 36.44 -21.92 40.33
C GLU A 852 35.09 -21.82 39.60
N THR A 853 34.60 -22.98 39.11
CA THR A 853 33.31 -23.09 38.41
C THR A 853 32.12 -22.80 39.34
N ARG A 854 32.21 -23.16 40.63
CA ARG A 854 31.20 -22.79 41.64
C ARG A 854 31.09 -21.27 41.79
N ASN A 855 32.21 -20.59 41.95
CA ASN A 855 32.26 -19.15 42.27
C ASN A 855 31.79 -18.27 41.09
N SER A 856 31.82 -18.80 39.86
CA SER A 856 31.37 -18.15 38.63
C SER A 856 29.94 -18.54 38.18
N LEU A 857 29.30 -19.55 38.79
CA LEU A 857 28.04 -20.14 38.30
C LEU A 857 26.87 -19.13 38.28
N LEU A 858 26.75 -18.28 39.30
CA LEU A 858 25.72 -17.23 39.38
C LEU A 858 25.91 -16.14 38.31
N ALA A 859 27.15 -15.79 38.00
CA ALA A 859 27.50 -14.85 36.94
C ALA A 859 27.24 -15.44 35.55
N PHE A 860 27.67 -16.69 35.32
CA PHE A 860 27.37 -17.46 34.12
C PHE A 860 25.86 -17.54 33.86
N HIS A 861 25.06 -17.85 34.88
CA HIS A 861 23.61 -17.96 34.73
C HIS A 861 22.95 -16.61 34.41
N ALA A 862 23.43 -15.50 34.99
CA ALA A 862 22.92 -14.16 34.68
C ALA A 862 23.34 -13.69 33.28
N ILE A 863 24.60 -13.84 32.88
CA ILE A 863 25.13 -13.36 31.59
C ILE A 863 24.51 -14.13 30.42
N THR A 864 24.31 -15.44 30.55
CA THR A 864 23.74 -16.28 29.49
C THR A 864 22.19 -16.31 29.50
N GLY A 865 21.55 -15.36 30.20
CA GLY A 865 20.10 -15.13 30.19
C GLY A 865 19.32 -15.84 31.30
N CYS A 866 18.43 -15.12 32.00
CA CYS A 866 17.58 -15.66 33.05
C CYS A 866 16.13 -15.14 32.92
N ASP A 867 15.48 -14.75 34.03
CA ASP A 867 14.19 -14.04 34.00
C ASP A 867 14.33 -12.52 33.84
N THR A 868 15.49 -11.97 34.15
CA THR A 868 15.75 -10.52 34.20
C THR A 868 16.84 -10.08 33.21
N THR A 869 17.51 -11.02 32.55
CA THR A 869 18.54 -10.79 31.55
C THR A 869 18.27 -11.60 30.30
N SER A 870 18.72 -11.10 29.14
CA SER A 870 18.51 -11.72 27.84
C SER A 870 19.29 -13.01 27.63
N GLN A 871 18.68 -14.00 26.97
CA GLN A 871 19.45 -15.03 26.26
C GLN A 871 20.01 -14.43 24.96
N PHE A 872 21.25 -14.79 24.60
CA PHE A 872 21.82 -14.46 23.29
C PHE A 872 21.17 -15.29 22.17
N CYS A 873 20.86 -14.66 21.04
CA CYS A 873 20.23 -15.33 19.90
C CYS A 873 21.07 -16.52 19.41
N GLY A 874 20.43 -17.69 19.25
CA GLY A 874 21.09 -18.94 18.84
C GLY A 874 21.95 -19.64 19.90
N ILE A 875 22.21 -19.03 21.07
CA ILE A 875 23.10 -19.58 22.10
C ILE A 875 22.29 -20.06 23.31
N GLY A 876 22.05 -21.36 23.40
CA GLY A 876 21.40 -22.01 24.55
C GLY A 876 22.34 -22.26 25.74
N LYS A 877 21.78 -22.50 26.93
CA LYS A 877 22.56 -22.79 28.16
C LYS A 877 23.55 -23.94 27.97
N GLY A 878 23.15 -25.02 27.29
CA GLY A 878 24.03 -26.15 27.00
C GLY A 878 25.14 -25.85 26.00
N SER A 879 24.96 -24.89 25.09
CA SER A 879 26.02 -24.42 24.18
C SER A 879 27.00 -23.52 24.92
N ALA A 880 26.48 -22.58 25.74
CA ALA A 880 27.31 -21.70 26.56
C ALA A 880 28.13 -22.47 27.61
N TRP A 881 27.58 -23.53 28.20
CA TRP A 881 28.33 -24.39 29.14
C TRP A 881 29.55 -25.05 28.50
N LYS A 882 29.48 -25.40 27.20
CA LYS A 882 30.65 -25.94 26.48
C LYS A 882 31.77 -24.92 26.26
N ALA A 883 31.53 -23.63 26.49
CA ALA A 883 32.54 -22.57 26.47
C ALA A 883 33.04 -22.18 27.88
N LEU A 884 32.51 -22.80 28.93
CA LEU A 884 32.95 -22.59 30.32
C LEU A 884 33.99 -23.65 30.70
N ASP A 885 35.23 -23.21 30.93
CA ASP A 885 36.36 -23.98 31.44
C ASP A 885 37.07 -23.18 32.55
N SER A 886 38.15 -23.70 33.14
CA SER A 886 38.87 -23.02 34.24
C SER A 886 39.45 -21.66 33.83
N GLN A 887 39.79 -21.44 32.56
CA GLN A 887 40.31 -20.14 32.10
C GLN A 887 39.17 -19.14 31.91
N THR A 888 38.08 -19.54 31.25
CA THR A 888 36.93 -18.66 30.99
C THR A 888 36.04 -18.45 32.22
N SER A 889 36.05 -19.37 33.17
CA SER A 889 35.38 -19.24 34.48
C SER A 889 35.89 -18.07 35.30
N ASN A 890 37.22 -17.85 35.29
CA ASN A 890 37.86 -16.75 36.02
C ASN A 890 37.38 -15.37 35.56
N LEU A 891 37.07 -15.20 34.28
CA LEU A 891 36.52 -13.96 33.68
C LEU A 891 35.17 -13.53 34.27
N LEU A 892 34.44 -14.45 34.92
CA LEU A 892 33.11 -14.20 35.47
C LEU A 892 33.07 -14.01 36.98
N THR A 893 34.19 -14.23 37.68
CA THR A 893 34.25 -14.24 39.16
C THR A 893 33.82 -12.91 39.78
N SER A 894 34.31 -11.78 39.24
CA SER A 894 34.03 -10.43 39.76
C SER A 894 32.62 -9.89 39.43
N ILE A 895 31.82 -10.61 38.65
CA ILE A 895 30.44 -10.19 38.32
C ILE A 895 29.56 -10.35 39.57
N GLY A 896 28.91 -9.24 39.96
CA GLY A 896 28.07 -9.15 41.15
C GLY A 896 28.77 -8.68 42.42
N GLU A 897 30.06 -8.33 42.37
CA GLU A 897 30.80 -7.81 43.55
C GLU A 897 30.51 -6.32 43.81
N THR A 898 30.48 -5.50 42.75
CA THR A 898 30.22 -4.05 42.84
C THR A 898 29.04 -3.65 41.95
N SER A 899 28.34 -2.57 42.31
CA SER A 899 27.31 -1.96 41.47
C SER A 899 27.53 -0.44 41.45
N PRO A 900 27.76 0.17 40.26
CA PRO A 900 27.96 -0.46 38.95
C PRO A 900 29.21 -1.38 38.90
N PRO A 901 29.32 -2.28 37.90
CA PRO A 901 30.52 -3.08 37.69
C PRO A 901 31.71 -2.21 37.26
N THR A 902 32.92 -2.60 37.63
CA THR A 902 34.15 -1.91 37.18
C THR A 902 34.40 -2.12 35.69
N GLN A 903 35.14 -1.21 35.05
CA GLN A 903 35.49 -1.34 33.62
C GLN A 903 36.22 -2.65 33.32
N ARG A 904 37.06 -3.15 34.25
CA ARG A 904 37.72 -4.44 34.15
C ARG A 904 36.72 -5.60 34.16
N THR A 905 35.77 -5.58 35.10
CA THR A 905 34.67 -6.55 35.18
C THR A 905 33.82 -6.59 33.91
N ILE A 906 33.61 -5.44 33.26
CA ILE A 906 32.93 -5.37 31.96
C ILE A 906 33.78 -6.01 30.86
N ALA A 907 35.07 -5.67 30.77
CA ALA A 907 35.98 -6.22 29.75
C ALA A 907 36.17 -7.75 29.89
N ASP A 908 36.32 -8.27 31.11
CA ASP A 908 36.46 -9.70 31.36
C ASP A 908 35.17 -10.45 30.93
N ALA A 909 33.99 -9.91 31.24
CA ALA A 909 32.71 -10.47 30.80
C ALA A 909 32.46 -10.32 29.28
N GLU A 910 32.98 -9.27 28.64
CA GLU A 910 32.94 -9.08 27.18
C GLU A 910 33.80 -10.13 26.47
N ALA A 911 35.01 -10.39 26.97
CA ALA A 911 35.88 -11.46 26.49
C ALA A 911 35.21 -12.85 26.65
N PHE A 912 34.52 -13.10 27.76
CA PHE A 912 33.72 -14.32 27.92
C PHE A 912 32.61 -14.44 26.86
N VAL A 913 31.90 -13.35 26.55
CA VAL A 913 30.84 -13.36 25.53
C VAL A 913 31.41 -13.57 24.12
N CYS A 914 32.62 -13.11 23.81
CA CYS A 914 33.31 -13.45 22.56
C CYS A 914 33.49 -14.97 22.41
N GLN A 915 33.86 -15.69 23.48
CA GLN A 915 33.96 -17.17 23.49
C GLN A 915 32.62 -17.88 23.24
N LEU A 916 31.48 -17.25 23.55
CA LEU A 916 30.15 -17.83 23.31
C LEU A 916 29.79 -17.86 21.82
N TYR A 917 30.21 -16.84 21.06
CA TYR A 917 30.01 -16.77 19.60
C TYR A 917 31.09 -17.53 18.84
N HIS A 918 32.33 -17.53 19.33
CA HIS A 918 33.46 -18.19 18.68
C HIS A 918 34.40 -18.82 19.73
N LYS A 919 34.11 -20.07 20.11
CA LYS A 919 34.91 -20.80 21.10
C LYS A 919 36.37 -20.94 20.66
N GLY A 920 37.31 -20.50 21.50
CA GLY A 920 38.75 -20.52 21.23
C GLY A 920 39.26 -19.25 20.54
N THR A 921 38.42 -18.22 20.38
CA THR A 921 38.88 -16.91 19.89
C THR A 921 39.91 -16.30 20.84
N ARG A 922 40.79 -15.45 20.30
CA ARG A 922 41.66 -14.56 21.11
C ARG A 922 41.11 -13.14 21.18
N GLU A 923 39.97 -12.89 20.53
CA GLU A 923 39.31 -11.59 20.54
C GLU A 923 38.65 -11.33 21.90
N VAL A 924 38.73 -10.08 22.34
CA VAL A 924 38.19 -9.58 23.61
C VAL A 924 37.24 -8.39 23.41
N GLU A 925 37.21 -7.79 22.21
CA GLU A 925 36.29 -6.72 21.85
C GLU A 925 35.13 -7.28 20.99
N ILE A 926 33.90 -7.18 21.50
CA ILE A 926 32.73 -7.81 20.84
C ILE A 926 32.43 -7.20 19.48
N ASN A 927 32.75 -5.92 19.26
CA ASN A 927 32.57 -5.27 17.95
C ASN A 927 33.46 -5.90 16.87
N ARG A 928 34.68 -6.32 17.22
CA ARG A 928 35.59 -7.01 16.28
C ARG A 928 35.12 -8.42 15.97
N GLU A 929 34.68 -9.18 16.98
CA GLU A 929 34.07 -10.49 16.76
C GLU A 929 32.74 -10.36 15.99
N ARG A 930 31.96 -9.28 16.19
CA ARG A 930 30.75 -8.95 15.39
C ARG A 930 31.09 -8.69 13.92
N ALA A 931 32.12 -7.92 13.63
CA ALA A 931 32.58 -7.70 12.25
C ALA A 931 33.19 -8.96 11.62
N ALA A 932 33.96 -9.75 12.38
CA ALA A 932 34.49 -11.04 11.95
C ALA A 932 33.39 -12.08 11.69
N ALA A 933 32.32 -12.08 12.49
CA ALA A 933 31.13 -12.91 12.27
C ALA A 933 30.35 -12.44 11.04
N PHE A 934 30.12 -11.13 10.88
CA PHE A 934 29.44 -10.55 9.72
C PHE A 934 30.12 -10.93 8.40
N ARG A 935 31.46 -10.88 8.34
CA ARG A 935 32.28 -11.33 7.20
C ARG A 935 32.13 -12.83 6.86
N LYS A 936 31.55 -13.64 7.76
CA LYS A 936 31.36 -15.11 7.61
C LYS A 936 29.89 -15.53 7.44
N VAL A 937 28.93 -14.74 7.92
CA VAL A 937 27.49 -15.08 7.92
C VAL A 937 26.87 -14.89 6.54
N LYS A 938 26.31 -15.96 5.96
CA LYS A 938 25.65 -15.94 4.64
C LYS A 938 24.11 -15.93 4.66
N LYS A 939 23.45 -16.15 5.80
CA LYS A 939 21.97 -16.35 5.84
C LYS A 939 21.20 -15.86 7.08
N ASN A 940 21.80 -15.66 8.26
CA ASN A 940 21.05 -15.27 9.47
C ASN A 940 21.78 -14.18 10.28
N ILE A 941 21.37 -12.93 10.09
CA ILE A 941 21.98 -11.74 10.70
C ILE A 941 21.62 -11.60 12.19
N ASP A 942 20.49 -12.16 12.63
CA ASP A 942 20.09 -12.12 14.05
C ASP A 942 21.02 -12.94 14.96
N SER A 943 21.87 -13.78 14.37
CA SER A 943 22.90 -14.56 15.08
C SER A 943 24.22 -13.81 15.31
N LEU A 944 24.34 -12.55 14.88
CA LEU A 944 25.52 -11.74 15.15
C LEU A 944 25.69 -11.46 16.66
N PRO A 945 26.94 -11.32 17.13
CA PRO A 945 27.23 -10.75 18.44
C PRO A 945 26.55 -9.37 18.62
N PRO A 946 26.12 -8.99 19.84
CA PRO A 946 25.66 -7.63 20.13
C PRO A 946 26.75 -6.60 19.83
N THR A 947 26.35 -5.37 19.56
CA THR A 947 27.25 -4.22 19.70
C THR A 947 27.77 -4.10 21.13
N GLN A 948 28.95 -3.50 21.29
CA GLN A 948 29.56 -3.25 22.60
C GLN A 948 28.64 -2.42 23.53
N ASP A 949 27.96 -1.40 23.00
CA ASP A 949 26.97 -0.59 23.72
C ASP A 949 25.81 -1.44 24.28
N ALA A 950 25.18 -2.25 23.43
CA ALA A 950 24.11 -3.16 23.85
C ALA A 950 24.58 -4.23 24.84
N LEU A 951 25.81 -4.75 24.66
CA LEU A 951 26.41 -5.75 25.54
C LEU A 951 26.76 -5.17 26.91
N HIS A 952 27.34 -3.98 27.00
CA HIS A 952 27.71 -3.35 28.28
C HIS A 952 26.47 -3.11 29.15
N LEU A 953 25.35 -2.71 28.55
CA LEU A 953 24.07 -2.60 29.25
C LEU A 953 23.53 -3.96 29.72
N HIS A 954 23.75 -5.03 28.94
CA HIS A 954 23.40 -6.39 29.34
C HIS A 954 24.29 -6.92 30.48
N ILE A 955 25.59 -6.68 30.44
CA ILE A 955 26.54 -7.01 31.52
C ILE A 955 26.16 -6.26 32.80
N ARG A 956 25.80 -4.97 32.73
CA ARG A 956 25.30 -4.20 33.89
C ARG A 956 24.06 -4.85 34.53
N ARG A 957 23.08 -5.30 33.72
CA ARG A 957 21.90 -6.03 34.22
C ARG A 957 22.27 -7.38 34.84
N ALA A 958 23.18 -8.13 34.23
CA ALA A 958 23.63 -9.43 34.73
C ALA A 958 24.39 -9.28 36.05
N ASN A 959 25.28 -8.30 36.15
CA ASN A 959 25.99 -7.94 37.37
C ASN A 959 25.02 -7.58 38.50
N TYR A 960 24.04 -6.73 38.24
CA TYR A 960 23.00 -6.38 39.23
C TYR A 960 22.23 -7.62 39.72
N GLN A 961 21.86 -8.52 38.80
CA GLN A 961 21.16 -9.76 39.17
C GLN A 961 22.04 -10.73 39.98
N SER A 962 23.32 -10.89 39.62
CA SER A 962 24.27 -11.73 40.34
C SER A 962 24.60 -11.18 41.73
N MET A 963 24.68 -9.85 41.89
CA MET A 963 24.84 -9.20 43.20
C MET A 963 23.69 -9.55 44.15
N ILE A 964 22.44 -9.49 43.67
CA ILE A 964 21.27 -9.89 44.46
C ILE A 964 21.38 -11.35 44.90
N TRP A 965 21.81 -12.26 44.01
CA TRP A 965 21.98 -13.68 44.35
C TRP A 965 23.14 -13.95 45.30
N LYS A 966 24.27 -13.24 45.17
CA LYS A 966 25.41 -13.35 46.09
C LYS A 966 25.04 -12.90 47.52
N ARG A 967 24.13 -11.92 47.66
CA ARG A 967 23.63 -11.43 48.96
C ARG A 967 22.37 -12.15 49.47
N ALA A 968 22.00 -13.30 48.90
CA ALA A 968 20.78 -14.01 49.29
C ALA A 968 20.77 -14.53 50.75
N GLN A 969 21.93 -14.61 51.40
CA GLN A 969 22.08 -14.99 52.82
C GLN A 969 22.05 -13.77 53.78
N GLU A 970 22.08 -12.55 53.26
CA GLU A 970 21.96 -11.34 54.07
C GLU A 970 20.48 -11.07 54.38
N ALA A 971 20.14 -10.82 55.64
CA ALA A 971 18.80 -10.37 56.00
C ALA A 971 18.64 -8.89 55.61
N CYS A 972 17.65 -8.58 54.76
CA CYS A 972 17.37 -7.23 54.26
C CYS A 972 18.60 -6.52 53.62
N PRO A 973 19.20 -7.10 52.56
CA PRO A 973 20.41 -6.56 51.96
C PRO A 973 20.17 -5.17 51.37
N SER A 974 21.13 -4.26 51.57
CA SER A 974 21.10 -2.95 50.93
C SER A 974 21.43 -3.11 49.44
N ILE A 975 20.42 -3.00 48.59
CA ILE A 975 20.52 -3.15 47.13
C ILE A 975 20.31 -1.76 46.49
N PRO A 976 21.24 -1.25 45.65
CA PRO A 976 21.07 0.00 44.91
C PRO A 976 19.92 -0.09 43.91
N ARG A 977 19.46 1.03 43.33
CA ARG A 977 18.29 0.97 42.44
C ARG A 977 18.67 0.42 41.05
N PRO A 978 17.74 -0.27 40.36
CA PRO A 978 18.01 -0.80 39.02
C PRO A 978 18.19 0.30 37.96
N GLU A 979 17.61 1.49 38.16
CA GLU A 979 17.83 2.68 37.33
C GLU A 979 19.19 3.37 37.57
N ASP A 980 19.85 3.13 38.70
CA ASP A 980 21.16 3.70 39.05
C ASP A 980 22.28 2.98 38.28
N GLU A 981 22.42 3.29 36.98
CA GLU A 981 23.45 2.75 36.07
C GLU A 981 23.44 1.22 35.82
N ASN A 982 22.53 0.48 36.45
CA ASN A 982 22.41 -0.98 36.39
C ASN A 982 21.67 -1.52 35.13
N GLY A 983 21.53 -0.70 34.08
CA GLY A 983 21.01 -1.12 32.77
C GLY A 983 19.48 -1.17 32.64
N TRP A 984 18.76 -0.50 33.54
CA TRP A 984 17.30 -0.26 33.50
C TRP A 984 16.98 1.24 33.53
N TYR A 985 15.72 1.59 33.27
CA TYR A 985 15.15 2.93 33.45
C TYR A 985 13.65 2.83 33.76
N LEU A 986 13.09 3.84 34.43
CA LEU A 986 11.63 3.96 34.60
C LEU A 986 11.04 4.71 33.40
N ASN A 987 9.94 4.21 32.83
CA ASN A 987 9.15 4.97 31.85
C ASN A 987 8.19 5.95 32.53
N ASP A 988 7.51 6.77 31.74
CA ASP A 988 6.55 7.80 32.21
C ASP A 988 5.37 7.22 33.02
N GLU A 989 5.12 5.91 32.92
CA GLU A 989 4.08 5.18 33.66
C GLU A 989 4.61 4.59 34.99
N GLY A 990 5.87 4.87 35.36
CA GLY A 990 6.53 4.30 36.54
C GLY A 990 6.91 2.82 36.40
N ILE A 991 6.88 2.28 35.17
CA ILE A 991 7.22 0.88 34.88
C ILE A 991 8.70 0.78 34.50
N LEU A 992 9.42 -0.09 35.21
CA LEU A 992 10.82 -0.37 34.94
C LEU A 992 11.00 -1.13 33.61
N LYS A 993 11.89 -0.64 32.75
CA LYS A 993 12.19 -1.15 31.41
C LYS A 993 13.71 -1.35 31.24
N PRO A 994 14.15 -2.36 30.48
CA PRO A 994 15.57 -2.57 30.21
C PRO A 994 16.09 -1.51 29.24
N LYS A 995 17.23 -0.89 29.53
CA LYS A 995 17.91 0.01 28.58
C LYS A 995 18.68 -0.87 27.58
N LEU A 996 18.19 -1.00 26.33
CA LEU A 996 18.74 -1.97 25.38
C LEU A 996 19.99 -1.49 24.64
N MET A 997 20.06 -0.19 24.34
CA MET A 997 21.19 0.51 23.70
C MET A 997 21.18 1.98 24.14
N THR A 998 22.29 2.69 23.99
CA THR A 998 22.41 4.14 24.15
C THR A 998 22.76 4.86 22.86
N GLN A 999 23.37 4.18 21.90
CA GLN A 999 23.74 4.75 20.60
C GLN A 999 22.54 4.80 19.63
N GLU A 1000 22.58 5.76 18.71
CA GLU A 1000 21.62 5.83 17.61
C GLU A 1000 21.86 4.72 16.58
N VAL A 1001 20.78 4.17 16.04
CA VAL A 1001 20.76 3.21 14.93
C VAL A 1001 21.51 3.79 13.72
N VAL A 1002 22.18 2.94 12.95
CA VAL A 1002 22.74 3.36 11.64
C VAL A 1002 21.62 3.96 10.77
N SER A 1003 21.82 5.21 10.35
CA SER A 1003 20.85 5.94 9.53
C SER A 1003 20.78 5.39 8.10
N SER A 1004 19.57 5.32 7.54
CA SER A 1004 19.34 5.02 6.12
C SER A 1004 19.90 6.07 5.15
N ALA A 1005 20.39 7.21 5.68
CA ALA A 1005 21.13 8.23 4.96
C ALA A 1005 22.65 7.95 4.83
N CYS A 1006 23.15 6.78 5.22
CA CYS A 1006 24.57 6.43 5.04
C CYS A 1006 24.99 6.54 3.57
N ILE A 1007 25.75 7.59 3.25
CA ILE A 1007 26.06 8.03 1.88
C ILE A 1007 26.75 6.92 1.09
N GLN A 1008 27.62 6.17 1.76
CA GLN A 1008 28.37 5.02 1.23
C GLN A 1008 27.50 3.88 0.67
N LEU A 1009 26.20 3.84 0.99
CA LEU A 1009 25.24 2.84 0.50
C LEU A 1009 24.46 3.26 -0.77
N ALA A 1010 24.72 4.45 -1.32
CA ALA A 1010 23.95 5.00 -2.44
C ALA A 1010 24.50 4.60 -3.83
N PHE A 1011 23.77 3.77 -4.57
CA PHE A 1011 24.10 3.36 -5.95
C PHE A 1011 23.48 4.28 -7.01
N CYS A 1012 24.01 4.26 -8.23
CA CYS A 1012 23.41 4.96 -9.38
C CYS A 1012 22.83 3.99 -10.41
N GLY A 1013 21.64 4.35 -10.93
CA GLY A 1013 20.97 3.64 -12.03
C GLY A 1013 21.37 4.15 -13.42
N CYS A 1014 22.54 4.77 -13.57
CA CYS A 1014 22.97 5.41 -14.81
C CYS A 1014 23.17 4.40 -15.94
N SER A 1015 22.52 4.63 -17.10
CA SER A 1015 22.54 3.74 -18.26
C SER A 1015 23.17 4.36 -19.51
N SER A 1016 23.74 5.57 -19.43
CA SER A 1016 24.45 6.23 -20.54
C SER A 1016 25.83 6.73 -20.12
N GLU A 1017 26.78 6.73 -21.05
CA GLU A 1017 28.17 7.17 -20.82
C GLU A 1017 28.28 8.60 -20.28
N GLN A 1018 27.37 9.50 -20.70
CA GLN A 1018 27.36 10.89 -20.23
C GLN A 1018 26.67 11.08 -18.87
N SER A 1019 25.87 10.12 -18.40
CA SER A 1019 25.16 10.24 -17.13
C SER A 1019 26.13 10.29 -15.94
N CYS A 1020 27.26 9.59 -16.02
CA CYS A 1020 28.28 9.52 -14.96
C CYS A 1020 29.29 10.67 -14.97
N LEU A 1021 29.11 11.71 -15.81
CA LEU A 1021 30.01 12.88 -15.85
C LEU A 1021 29.46 14.11 -15.10
N ASN A 1022 28.22 14.06 -14.61
CA ASN A 1022 27.56 15.21 -14.00
C ASN A 1022 26.72 14.81 -12.77
N ARG A 1023 26.31 15.81 -11.98
CA ARG A 1023 25.56 15.65 -10.72
C ARG A 1023 24.16 15.01 -10.85
N ARG A 1024 23.74 14.55 -12.04
CA ARG A 1024 22.56 13.68 -12.20
C ARG A 1024 22.86 12.21 -11.83
N CYS A 1025 24.13 11.79 -11.84
CA CYS A 1025 24.53 10.51 -11.26
C CYS A 1025 24.54 10.61 -9.74
N THR A 1026 23.86 9.67 -9.06
CA THR A 1026 23.82 9.60 -7.59
C THR A 1026 25.22 9.55 -6.96
N CYS A 1027 26.14 8.77 -7.55
CA CYS A 1027 27.50 8.61 -7.02
C CYS A 1027 28.32 9.90 -7.21
N VAL A 1028 28.33 10.51 -8.41
CA VAL A 1028 28.99 11.80 -8.68
C VAL A 1028 28.44 12.93 -7.80
N ARG A 1029 27.12 12.96 -7.57
CA ARG A 1029 26.48 13.96 -6.70
C ARG A 1029 26.91 13.85 -5.24
N LEU A 1030 27.30 12.65 -4.81
CA LEU A 1030 27.70 12.30 -3.44
C LEU A 1030 29.23 12.15 -3.31
N SER A 1031 30.00 12.51 -4.34
CA SER A 1031 31.47 12.34 -4.40
C SER A 1031 31.94 10.91 -4.09
N LEU A 1032 31.24 9.92 -4.65
CA LEU A 1032 31.57 8.50 -4.52
C LEU A 1032 31.95 7.88 -5.87
N PRO A 1033 32.87 6.89 -5.90
CA PRO A 1033 33.03 6.01 -7.04
C PRO A 1033 31.75 5.19 -7.30
N CYS A 1034 31.48 4.93 -8.58
CA CYS A 1034 30.50 3.95 -9.02
C CYS A 1034 31.09 2.55 -8.84
N SER A 1035 30.56 1.80 -7.88
CA SER A 1035 30.92 0.40 -7.61
C SER A 1035 30.22 -0.59 -8.56
N ARG A 1036 30.54 -1.88 -8.50
CA ARG A 1036 30.01 -2.90 -9.43
C ARG A 1036 28.50 -3.09 -9.39
N ALA A 1037 27.81 -2.63 -8.33
CA ALA A 1037 26.35 -2.62 -8.22
C ALA A 1037 25.69 -1.35 -8.81
N CYS A 1038 26.49 -0.44 -9.38
CA CYS A 1038 25.98 0.67 -10.18
C CYS A 1038 25.78 0.22 -11.63
N LYS A 1039 24.60 0.50 -12.20
CA LYS A 1039 24.20 0.05 -13.55
C LYS A 1039 25.14 0.49 -14.70
N CYS A 1040 25.93 1.53 -14.47
CA CYS A 1040 26.95 2.01 -15.41
C CYS A 1040 28.19 1.11 -15.50
N CYS A 1041 28.39 0.21 -14.52
CA CYS A 1041 29.57 -0.66 -14.43
C CYS A 1041 29.36 -1.99 -15.17
N ASP A 1042 28.14 -2.56 -15.17
CA ASP A 1042 27.80 -3.76 -15.96
C ASP A 1042 28.00 -3.57 -17.48
N THR A 1043 27.93 -2.32 -17.94
CA THR A 1043 28.09 -1.96 -19.36
C THR A 1043 29.51 -1.54 -19.73
N ASN A 1044 30.48 -1.58 -18.79
CA ASN A 1044 31.87 -1.14 -18.96
C ASN A 1044 32.02 0.31 -19.50
N ARG A 1045 31.02 1.16 -19.22
CA ARG A 1045 30.84 2.50 -19.81
C ARG A 1045 30.82 3.64 -18.79
N CYS A 1046 31.20 3.36 -17.55
CA CYS A 1046 31.24 4.37 -16.50
C CYS A 1046 32.38 5.37 -16.75
N ARG A 1047 32.06 6.67 -16.69
CA ARG A 1047 33.02 7.79 -16.74
C ARG A 1047 32.96 8.66 -15.48
N ASN A 1048 32.69 8.06 -14.32
CA ASN A 1048 32.69 8.77 -13.05
C ASN A 1048 34.12 9.24 -12.72
N PRO A 1049 34.38 10.55 -12.53
CA PRO A 1049 35.72 11.06 -12.21
C PRO A 1049 36.30 10.54 -10.89
N GLU A 1050 35.46 10.01 -10.00
CA GLU A 1050 35.87 9.41 -8.72
C GLU A 1050 36.31 7.92 -8.85
N ASN A 1051 36.15 7.28 -10.01
CA ASN A 1051 36.55 5.88 -10.26
C ASN A 1051 38.05 5.72 -10.57
N ARG A 1052 38.93 6.34 -9.78
CA ARG A 1052 40.39 6.25 -9.99
C ARG A 1052 40.98 4.88 -9.65
#